data_AF-A0A6N2LD85-F1
#
_entry.id   AF-A0A6N2LD85-F1
#
_cell.length_a   1.000
_cell.length_b   1.000
_cell.length_c   1.000
_cell.angle_alpha   90.00
_cell.angle_beta   90.00
_cell.angle_gamma   90.00
#
_symmetry.space_group_name_H-M   'P 1'
#
loop_
_entity.id
_entity.type
_entity.pdbx_description
1 polymer ?
#
loop_
_entity_poly.entity_id
_entity_poly.type
_entity_poly.pdbx_seq_one_letter_code
_entity_poly.pdbx_strand_id
1 'polypeptide(L)'
;MSVAATTSPAVGTLYVSRFPTSRGMPQVTMALRSNVVSVGSILTKLQQDCATPFPVIRHVADSMTADMRAGLAVDGGSNLKMILSYVDSLPSGNEKGLFYALDLGGTNFRALRVQLGGKEDRVVATEFEQLSIPQELMFGTSEELFDFIASTLAGFAEKESEKFHLPHGRQREIGFTFSFPVKQTSIDSGILMKWTKGFAVSGTAGRDVVACLNEAMERQGLDMRVSALVNDTVGTLAGARYWDDDVLVAVILGTGTNACYVERTDCIPKLQGPKSSSGRTIINTEWGAFSDGIPLTVFDRDMDAASINPGEQIFEKTISGMYLGEIARRALVTMAEEGSLFGMAVPNKLSTPFALRTPDICAMQQDNSDDLQAVGSILHNVAGVESSLSERRIVLEVCDAIVKRGGRLAGAGIVGILQKMEQDSKGTIFNKRTVVAMDGGLYEHYPQYRSYLQDAVTELLGSETSKNIVIEHSKDGSGIGAALLAATNSKSASYRLAMMITYFSIRFILLQNRQGKTRLAKYYVPLEDSEKHKVEYEVHRLVVNRDPKFTNFVEFRTHKVIYRRYAGLFFALCVDITDNELAYLECIHLFVEILDHFFSNVCELDLVFNFHKVYLILDEFILAGELQETSKRAIIERMGELEKLDCYLFTHLIQASSYFVILQILARNCFFYLSISIASVSLCLYG
;
A
#
# COMPACT_ATOMS: atom_id res chain seq x y z
N MET A 1 -46.53 2.99 45.52
CA MET A 1 -47.22 3.77 44.46
C MET A 1 -47.81 2.77 43.48
N SER A 2 -48.99 2.22 43.81
CA SER A 2 -50.31 2.58 43.28
C SER A 2 -50.48 2.23 41.78
N VAL A 3 -51.31 1.20 41.57
CA VAL A 3 -51.78 0.61 40.31
C VAL A 3 -53.23 1.03 40.09
N ALA A 4 -53.61 1.38 38.85
CA ALA A 4 -54.97 1.26 38.24
C ALA A 4 -54.86 1.73 36.77
N ALA A 5 -55.10 0.94 35.73
CA ALA A 5 -56.33 0.33 35.21
C ALA A 5 -57.25 1.30 34.42
N THR A 6 -57.37 1.08 33.10
CA THR A 6 -58.52 1.43 32.21
C THR A 6 -58.22 0.87 30.80
N THR A 7 -58.81 -0.26 30.37
CA THR A 7 -60.08 -0.45 29.62
C THR A 7 -60.06 -0.07 28.12
N SER A 8 -60.33 -1.08 27.30
CA SER A 8 -60.51 -1.10 25.84
C SER A 8 -61.90 -0.60 25.41
N PRO A 9 -62.05 -0.14 24.15
CA PRO A 9 -63.31 -0.32 23.39
C PRO A 9 -63.01 -1.06 22.06
N ALA A 10 -63.63 -2.22 21.82
CA ALA A 10 -64.97 -2.41 21.26
C ALA A 10 -65.03 -2.27 19.73
N VAL A 11 -65.15 -3.44 19.11
CA VAL A 11 -65.39 -3.71 17.68
C VAL A 11 -66.86 -3.40 17.35
N GLY A 12 -67.08 -2.60 16.30
CA GLY A 12 -68.39 -2.35 15.70
C GLY A 12 -68.48 -2.98 14.31
N THR A 13 -69.33 -3.99 14.18
CA THR A 13 -69.71 -4.70 12.94
C THR A 13 -70.79 -3.91 12.17
N LEU A 14 -70.97 -4.20 10.86
CA LEU A 14 -72.17 -4.12 9.98
C LEU A 14 -71.71 -3.67 8.58
N TYR A 15 -71.98 -4.29 7.42
CA TYR A 15 -73.04 -5.18 6.91
C TYR A 15 -72.46 -6.03 5.76
N VAL A 16 -72.76 -7.33 5.72
CA VAL A 16 -72.59 -8.17 4.51
C VAL A 16 -73.98 -8.53 3.99
N SER A 17 -74.34 -7.99 2.83
CA SER A 17 -75.56 -8.35 2.10
C SER A 17 -75.34 -9.58 1.23
N ARG A 18 -76.25 -10.55 1.37
CA ARG A 18 -76.34 -11.81 0.61
C ARG A 18 -76.46 -11.58 -0.90
N PHE A 19 -75.77 -12.41 -1.69
CA PHE A 19 -76.08 -12.66 -3.11
C PHE A 19 -76.78 -14.02 -3.28
N PRO A 20 -77.79 -14.14 -4.17
CA PRO A 20 -78.42 -15.40 -4.54
C PRO A 20 -77.74 -16.07 -5.75
N THR A 21 -77.99 -17.37 -5.87
CA THR A 21 -77.47 -18.33 -6.86
C THR A 21 -78.01 -18.17 -8.29
N SER A 22 -77.09 -18.38 -9.24
CA SER A 22 -77.16 -18.84 -10.65
C SER A 22 -78.40 -18.59 -11.55
N ARG A 23 -78.14 -18.08 -12.77
CA ARG A 23 -78.75 -18.51 -14.07
C ARG A 23 -78.05 -17.88 -15.31
N GLY A 24 -77.54 -18.75 -16.19
CA GLY A 24 -77.45 -18.70 -17.68
C GLY A 24 -77.03 -17.44 -18.47
N MET A 25 -75.85 -17.53 -19.12
CA MET A 25 -75.38 -17.10 -20.48
C MET A 25 -75.98 -15.85 -21.19
N PRO A 26 -75.20 -15.04 -21.95
CA PRO A 26 -74.17 -15.49 -22.91
C PRO A 26 -72.78 -14.82 -22.81
N GLN A 27 -71.78 -15.54 -23.34
CA GLN A 27 -70.41 -15.07 -23.55
C GLN A 27 -70.40 -13.83 -24.44
N VAL A 28 -70.02 -12.70 -23.85
CA VAL A 28 -69.47 -11.55 -24.58
C VAL A 28 -67.96 -11.66 -24.46
N THR A 29 -67.31 -12.08 -25.54
CA THR A 29 -65.86 -12.08 -25.67
C THR A 29 -65.38 -10.63 -25.69
N MET A 30 -65.13 -10.06 -24.51
CA MET A 30 -64.25 -8.89 -24.43
C MET A 30 -62.85 -9.41 -24.73
N ALA A 31 -62.31 -9.00 -25.88
CA ALA A 31 -60.90 -9.12 -26.18
C ALA A 31 -60.12 -8.36 -25.10
N LEU A 32 -59.67 -9.07 -24.06
CA LEU A 32 -58.52 -8.66 -23.29
C LEU A 32 -57.36 -8.59 -24.29
N ARG A 33 -56.99 -7.36 -24.69
CA ARG A 33 -55.66 -7.12 -25.23
C ARG A 33 -54.69 -7.54 -24.13
N SER A 34 -54.26 -8.78 -24.16
CA SER A 34 -53.08 -9.23 -23.44
C SER A 34 -51.91 -8.47 -24.05
N ASN A 35 -51.49 -7.39 -23.41
CA ASN A 35 -50.18 -6.78 -23.68
C ASN A 35 -49.12 -7.77 -23.19
N VAL A 36 -48.94 -8.88 -23.91
CA VAL A 36 -47.80 -9.78 -23.69
C VAL A 36 -46.59 -9.03 -24.22
N VAL A 37 -45.72 -8.60 -23.31
CA VAL A 37 -44.47 -7.95 -23.67
C VAL A 37 -43.62 -9.00 -24.39
N SER A 38 -43.21 -8.74 -25.64
CA SER A 38 -42.43 -9.73 -26.39
C SER A 38 -41.01 -9.82 -25.83
N VAL A 39 -40.42 -11.02 -25.79
CA VAL A 39 -39.01 -11.21 -25.40
C VAL A 39 -38.07 -10.28 -26.17
N GLY A 40 -38.31 -10.11 -27.47
CA GLY A 40 -37.52 -9.21 -28.32
C GLY A 40 -37.57 -7.75 -27.85
N SER A 41 -38.72 -7.28 -27.36
CA SER A 41 -38.83 -5.91 -26.83
C SER A 41 -38.06 -5.72 -25.51
N ILE A 42 -38.07 -6.73 -24.62
CA ILE A 42 -37.27 -6.73 -23.39
C ILE A 42 -35.78 -6.73 -23.72
N LEU A 43 -35.37 -7.55 -24.69
CA LEU A 43 -33.97 -7.64 -25.13
C LEU A 43 -33.49 -6.33 -25.76
N THR A 44 -34.28 -5.74 -26.66
CA THR A 44 -33.94 -4.45 -27.27
C THR A 44 -33.78 -3.35 -26.21
N LYS A 45 -34.68 -3.32 -25.22
CA LYS A 45 -34.59 -2.37 -24.12
C LYS A 45 -33.33 -2.61 -23.27
N LEU A 46 -33.05 -3.86 -22.91
CA LEU A 46 -31.82 -4.21 -22.20
C LEU A 46 -30.57 -3.76 -22.98
N GLN A 47 -30.51 -4.01 -24.29
CA GLN A 47 -29.39 -3.60 -25.13
C GLN A 47 -29.24 -2.08 -25.19
N GLN A 48 -30.34 -1.33 -25.24
CA GLN A 48 -30.34 0.14 -25.19
C GLN A 48 -29.88 0.67 -23.82
N ASP A 49 -30.39 0.11 -22.73
CA ASP A 49 -30.06 0.53 -21.37
C ASP A 49 -28.63 0.14 -20.98
N CYS A 50 -28.10 -0.97 -21.53
CA CYS A 50 -26.70 -1.37 -21.38
C CYS A 50 -25.74 -0.66 -22.34
N ALA A 51 -26.25 0.13 -23.30
CA ALA A 51 -25.40 0.73 -24.33
C ALA A 51 -24.42 1.73 -23.72
N THR A 52 -23.13 1.54 -24.03
CA THR A 52 -22.02 2.40 -23.59
C THR A 52 -21.35 3.08 -24.79
N PRO A 53 -22.04 3.96 -25.54
CA PRO A 53 -21.44 4.69 -26.64
C PRO A 53 -20.36 5.66 -26.13
N PHE A 54 -19.50 6.16 -27.02
CA PHE A 54 -18.40 7.08 -26.68
C PHE A 54 -18.76 8.18 -25.67
N PRO A 55 -19.88 8.94 -25.79
CA PRO A 55 -20.20 9.99 -24.83
C PRO A 55 -20.42 9.48 -23.41
N VAL A 56 -20.96 8.27 -23.24
CA VAL A 56 -21.22 7.66 -21.94
C VAL A 56 -19.91 7.23 -21.29
N ILE A 57 -19.06 6.47 -22.00
CA ILE A 57 -17.78 6.02 -21.44
C ILE A 57 -16.82 7.18 -21.19
N ARG A 58 -16.89 8.24 -22.00
CA ARG A 58 -16.12 9.47 -21.75
C ARG A 58 -16.60 10.17 -20.48
N HIS A 59 -17.91 10.30 -20.29
CA HIS A 59 -18.46 10.90 -19.08
C HIS A 59 -18.10 10.10 -17.82
N VAL A 60 -18.11 8.76 -17.90
CA VAL A 60 -17.65 7.89 -16.81
C VAL A 60 -16.17 8.12 -16.48
N ALA A 61 -15.30 8.17 -17.50
CA ALA A 61 -13.87 8.43 -17.30
C ALA A 61 -13.61 9.81 -16.67
N ASP A 62 -14.26 10.86 -17.20
CA ASP A 62 -14.14 12.23 -16.69
C ASP A 62 -14.65 12.34 -15.23
N SER A 63 -15.76 11.67 -14.91
CA SER A 63 -16.34 11.65 -13.55
C SER A 63 -15.47 10.86 -12.58
N MET A 64 -14.89 9.73 -13.01
CA MET A 64 -13.91 8.98 -12.22
C MET A 64 -12.71 9.87 -11.88
N THR A 65 -12.17 10.62 -12.85
CA THR A 65 -11.09 11.59 -12.59
C THR A 65 -11.49 12.64 -11.56
N ALA A 66 -12.71 13.19 -11.65
CA ALA A 66 -13.22 14.19 -10.73
C ALA A 66 -13.38 13.63 -9.30
N ASP A 67 -13.97 12.45 -9.16
CA ASP A 67 -14.16 11.78 -7.87
C ASP A 67 -12.83 11.41 -7.22
N MET A 68 -11.85 10.98 -8.01
CA MET A 68 -10.49 10.72 -7.50
C MET A 68 -9.86 11.98 -6.93
N ARG A 69 -10.02 13.14 -7.61
CA ARG A 69 -9.54 14.43 -7.10
C ARG A 69 -10.23 14.81 -5.79
N ALA A 70 -11.55 14.66 -5.75
CA ALA A 70 -12.34 14.98 -4.55
C ALA A 70 -11.96 14.07 -3.37
N GLY A 71 -11.77 12.76 -3.59
CA GLY A 71 -11.37 11.81 -2.55
C GLY A 71 -9.94 12.00 -2.02
N LEU A 72 -9.04 12.60 -2.83
CA LEU A 72 -7.69 13.00 -2.39
C LEU A 72 -7.66 14.37 -1.71
N ALA A 73 -8.66 15.22 -1.95
CA ALA A 73 -8.71 16.55 -1.37
C ALA A 73 -8.99 16.51 0.14
N VAL A 74 -9.91 15.64 0.55
CA VAL A 74 -10.31 15.44 1.95
C VAL A 74 -10.92 14.06 2.13
N ASP A 75 -10.78 13.47 3.32
CA ASP A 75 -11.47 12.21 3.63
C ASP A 75 -12.99 12.38 3.55
N GLY A 76 -13.65 11.49 2.80
CA GLY A 76 -15.09 11.60 2.51
C GLY A 76 -15.45 12.65 1.45
N GLY A 77 -14.47 13.20 0.71
CA GLY A 77 -14.72 14.16 -0.37
C GLY A 77 -15.45 13.58 -1.59
N SER A 78 -15.42 12.26 -1.77
CA SER A 78 -16.22 11.51 -2.74
C SER A 78 -16.51 10.10 -2.23
N ASN A 79 -17.25 9.31 -3.01
CA ASN A 79 -17.47 7.90 -2.74
C ASN A 79 -16.16 7.08 -2.88
N LEU A 80 -15.18 7.59 -3.62
CA LEU A 80 -13.84 7.00 -3.71
C LEU A 80 -13.03 7.32 -2.46
N LYS A 81 -12.65 6.28 -1.72
CA LYS A 81 -11.93 6.49 -0.46
C LYS A 81 -10.52 7.03 -0.67
N MET A 82 -9.88 6.69 -1.80
CA MET A 82 -8.51 7.13 -2.14
C MET A 82 -7.56 6.95 -0.95
N ILE A 83 -7.48 5.70 -0.47
CA ILE A 83 -6.75 5.30 0.74
C ILE A 83 -5.25 5.38 0.48
N LEU A 84 -4.53 6.02 1.41
CA LEU A 84 -3.08 6.03 1.44
C LEU A 84 -2.58 4.62 1.79
N SER A 85 -1.73 4.03 0.95
CA SER A 85 -1.15 2.71 1.22
C SER A 85 0.04 2.74 2.16
N TYR A 86 0.59 3.94 2.41
CA TYR A 86 1.86 4.14 3.14
C TYR A 86 3.07 3.44 2.51
N VAL A 87 2.95 3.01 1.25
CA VAL A 87 4.09 2.53 0.45
C VAL A 87 4.83 3.74 -0.10
N ASP A 88 5.91 4.13 0.56
CA ASP A 88 6.73 5.30 0.20
C ASP A 88 7.83 4.96 -0.82
N SER A 89 8.24 3.68 -0.87
CA SER A 89 9.26 3.17 -1.78
C SER A 89 8.74 1.94 -2.52
N LEU A 90 8.65 2.04 -3.85
CA LEU A 90 8.29 0.91 -4.70
C LEU A 90 9.48 -0.05 -4.85
N PRO A 91 9.22 -1.35 -5.13
CA PRO A 91 10.28 -2.31 -5.43
C PRO A 91 11.14 -1.82 -6.59
N SER A 92 12.46 -1.83 -6.39
CA SER A 92 13.47 -1.30 -7.31
C SER A 92 14.18 -2.38 -8.12
N GLY A 93 13.99 -3.65 -7.74
CA GLY A 93 14.78 -4.76 -8.24
C GLY A 93 16.04 -5.05 -7.44
N ASN A 94 16.49 -4.14 -6.57
CA ASN A 94 17.73 -4.32 -5.81
C ASN A 94 17.54 -5.11 -4.51
N GLU A 95 16.30 -5.48 -4.19
CA GLU A 95 15.95 -6.18 -2.97
C GLU A 95 16.66 -7.55 -2.89
N LYS A 96 17.20 -7.89 -1.71
CA LYS A 96 17.93 -9.15 -1.47
C LYS A 96 17.53 -9.79 -0.15
N GLY A 97 17.44 -11.11 -0.15
CA GLY A 97 17.19 -11.93 1.03
C GLY A 97 15.88 -12.71 0.98
N LEU A 98 15.61 -13.43 2.06
CA LEU A 98 14.40 -14.22 2.26
C LEU A 98 13.28 -13.35 2.84
N PHE A 99 12.13 -13.34 2.17
CA PHE A 99 10.91 -12.65 2.62
C PHE A 99 9.70 -13.54 2.49
N TYR A 100 8.72 -13.30 3.36
CA TYR A 100 7.45 -14.03 3.39
C TYR A 100 6.31 -13.15 2.92
N ALA A 101 5.22 -13.77 2.48
CA ALA A 101 3.92 -13.13 2.33
C ALA A 101 2.81 -14.02 2.89
N LEU A 102 1.80 -13.37 3.45
CA LEU A 102 0.52 -13.96 3.82
C LEU A 102 -0.56 -13.27 3.02
N ASP A 103 -1.31 -14.02 2.22
CA ASP A 103 -2.45 -13.51 1.44
C ASP A 103 -3.75 -14.07 2.01
N LEU A 104 -4.49 -13.21 2.70
CA LEU A 104 -5.78 -13.51 3.31
C LEU A 104 -6.88 -12.74 2.57
N GLY A 105 -7.44 -13.39 1.55
CA GLY A 105 -8.40 -12.77 0.63
C GLY A 105 -9.81 -13.36 0.60
N GLY A 106 -10.05 -14.51 1.26
CA GLY A 106 -11.32 -15.23 1.22
C GLY A 106 -11.32 -16.49 2.09
N THR A 107 -12.04 -17.54 1.67
CA THR A 107 -12.14 -18.83 2.40
C THR A 107 -10.85 -19.66 2.38
N ASN A 108 -9.89 -19.28 1.53
CA ASN A 108 -8.54 -19.80 1.54
C ASN A 108 -7.58 -18.66 1.83
N PHE A 109 -6.45 -18.98 2.45
CA PHE A 109 -5.30 -18.10 2.51
C PHE A 109 -4.07 -18.80 1.93
N ARG A 110 -3.08 -18.00 1.55
CA ARG A 110 -1.84 -18.48 0.98
C ARG A 110 -0.66 -17.95 1.78
N ALA A 111 0.20 -18.84 2.22
CA ALA A 111 1.53 -18.50 2.73
C ALA A 111 2.55 -18.68 1.61
N LEU A 112 3.44 -17.71 1.41
CA LEU A 112 4.45 -17.71 0.37
C LEU A 112 5.79 -17.24 0.95
N ARG A 113 6.89 -17.80 0.44
CA ARG A 113 8.25 -17.31 0.67
C ARG A 113 8.97 -17.07 -0.65
N VAL A 114 9.79 -16.03 -0.68
CA VAL A 114 10.55 -15.60 -1.85
C VAL A 114 11.99 -15.33 -1.44
N GLN A 115 12.92 -15.94 -2.17
CA GLN A 115 14.34 -15.62 -2.10
C GLN A 115 14.66 -14.59 -3.19
N LEU A 116 15.05 -13.39 -2.79
CA LEU A 116 15.44 -12.29 -3.68
C LEU A 116 16.96 -12.22 -3.83
N GLY A 117 17.44 -12.07 -5.06
CA GLY A 117 18.86 -12.01 -5.42
C GLY A 117 19.34 -10.63 -5.89
N GLY A 118 18.45 -9.63 -5.96
CA GLY A 118 18.76 -8.28 -6.43
C GLY A 118 18.64 -8.15 -7.95
N LYS A 119 19.21 -7.08 -8.52
CA LYS A 119 18.84 -6.60 -9.86
C LYS A 119 19.10 -7.61 -10.99
N GLU A 120 20.14 -8.42 -10.84
CA GLU A 120 20.54 -9.43 -11.82
C GLU A 120 19.70 -10.71 -11.68
N ASP A 121 19.69 -11.31 -10.49
CA ASP A 121 19.06 -12.62 -10.26
C ASP A 121 17.55 -12.53 -10.00
N ARG A 122 17.05 -11.35 -9.65
CA ARG A 122 15.65 -11.06 -9.33
C ARG A 122 15.08 -12.05 -8.30
N VAL A 123 14.06 -12.82 -8.67
CA VAL A 123 13.48 -13.87 -7.81
C VAL A 123 14.23 -15.17 -8.06
N VAL A 124 14.98 -15.62 -7.06
CA VAL A 124 15.82 -16.83 -7.13
C VAL A 124 15.00 -18.09 -6.86
N ALA A 125 14.10 -18.03 -5.88
CA ALA A 125 13.24 -19.14 -5.51
C ALA A 125 11.92 -18.61 -4.96
N THR A 126 10.83 -19.34 -5.20
CA THR A 126 9.51 -19.07 -4.65
C THR A 126 8.83 -20.39 -4.31
N GLU A 127 8.23 -20.44 -3.12
CA GLU A 127 7.39 -21.55 -2.69
C GLU A 127 6.15 -21.00 -1.99
N PHE A 128 5.02 -21.69 -2.13
CA PHE A 128 3.78 -21.31 -1.45
C PHE A 128 2.99 -22.54 -1.02
N GLU A 129 2.19 -22.37 0.03
CA GLU A 129 1.16 -23.31 0.46
C GLU A 129 -0.17 -22.56 0.52
N GLN A 130 -1.22 -23.14 -0.07
CA GLN A 130 -2.58 -22.64 0.03
C GLN A 130 -3.38 -23.53 0.95
N LEU A 131 -4.08 -22.93 1.91
CA LEU A 131 -4.86 -23.66 2.91
C LEU A 131 -6.28 -23.09 2.98
N SER A 132 -7.24 -24.00 3.16
CA SER A 132 -8.63 -23.63 3.44
C SER A 132 -8.79 -23.29 4.91
N ILE A 133 -9.51 -22.20 5.16
CA ILE A 133 -9.88 -21.78 6.51
C ILE A 133 -11.10 -22.63 6.92
N PRO A 134 -11.03 -23.36 8.05
CA PRO A 134 -12.19 -24.06 8.58
C PRO A 134 -13.37 -23.10 8.75
N GLN A 135 -14.56 -23.52 8.32
CA GLN A 135 -15.72 -22.63 8.24
C GLN A 135 -16.09 -22.05 9.60
N GLU A 136 -15.92 -22.83 10.66
CA GLU A 136 -16.10 -22.43 12.06
C GLU A 136 -15.23 -21.21 12.44
N LEU A 137 -14.01 -21.11 11.92
CA LEU A 137 -13.11 -19.99 12.22
C LEU A 137 -13.54 -18.68 11.54
N MET A 138 -14.34 -18.75 10.47
CA MET A 138 -14.91 -17.55 9.83
C MET A 138 -15.96 -16.86 10.71
N PHE A 139 -16.50 -17.58 11.71
CA PHE A 139 -17.49 -17.09 12.68
C PHE A 139 -16.99 -17.14 14.12
N GLY A 140 -15.72 -17.50 14.33
CA GLY A 140 -15.10 -17.63 15.64
C GLY A 140 -14.66 -16.30 16.23
N THR A 141 -13.62 -16.37 17.04
CA THR A 141 -12.96 -15.21 17.66
C THR A 141 -11.71 -14.79 16.89
N SER A 142 -11.29 -13.54 17.09
CA SER A 142 -10.05 -13.02 16.51
C SER A 142 -8.85 -13.91 16.88
N GLU A 143 -8.76 -14.36 18.12
CA GLU A 143 -7.65 -15.21 18.58
C GLU A 143 -7.62 -16.54 17.84
N GLU A 144 -8.77 -17.23 17.73
CA GLU A 144 -8.85 -18.53 17.03
C GLU A 144 -8.43 -18.45 15.56
N LEU A 145 -8.88 -17.41 14.83
CA LEU A 145 -8.51 -17.24 13.42
C LEU A 145 -7.01 -16.96 13.28
N PHE A 146 -6.48 -15.98 14.02
CA PHE A 146 -5.08 -15.59 13.87
C PHE A 146 -4.10 -16.63 14.42
N ASP A 147 -4.48 -17.38 15.47
CA ASP A 147 -3.67 -18.51 15.98
C ASP A 147 -3.59 -19.65 14.97
N PHE A 148 -4.68 -19.96 14.27
CA PHE A 148 -4.68 -20.94 13.18
C PHE A 148 -3.74 -20.52 12.03
N ILE A 149 -3.80 -19.23 11.65
CA ILE A 149 -2.91 -18.67 10.61
C ILE A 149 -1.45 -18.72 11.08
N ALA A 150 -1.16 -18.27 12.30
CA ALA A 150 0.20 -18.26 12.86
C ALA A 150 0.79 -19.66 13.00
N SER A 151 -0.01 -20.64 13.45
CA SER A 151 0.40 -22.05 13.53
C SER A 151 0.74 -22.61 12.14
N THR A 152 -0.06 -22.26 11.13
CA THR A 152 0.21 -22.65 9.75
C THR A 152 1.50 -22.00 9.22
N LEU A 153 1.70 -20.70 9.48
CA LEU A 153 2.93 -20.00 9.10
C LEU A 153 4.17 -20.61 9.78
N ALA A 154 4.06 -21.02 11.05
CA ALA A 154 5.15 -21.69 11.75
C ALA A 154 5.51 -23.02 11.07
N GLY A 155 4.52 -23.86 10.78
CA GLY A 155 4.73 -25.11 10.05
C GLY A 155 5.28 -24.91 8.63
N PHE A 156 4.93 -23.82 7.96
CA PHE A 156 5.51 -23.46 6.66
C PHE A 156 6.97 -22.99 6.76
N ALA A 157 7.30 -22.20 7.79
CA ALA A 157 8.67 -21.72 8.05
C ALA A 157 9.63 -22.85 8.45
N GLU A 158 9.15 -23.87 9.16
CA GLU A 158 9.96 -25.07 9.51
C GLU A 158 10.40 -25.88 8.28
N LYS A 159 9.65 -25.79 7.18
CA LYS A 159 9.95 -26.51 5.92
C LYS A 159 10.96 -25.77 5.03
N GLU A 160 11.65 -24.74 5.52
CA GLU A 160 12.68 -24.02 4.75
C GLU A 160 13.75 -24.98 4.21
N SER A 161 13.86 -25.07 2.89
CA SER A 161 14.91 -25.84 2.23
C SER A 161 16.18 -25.00 2.03
N GLU A 162 17.27 -25.64 1.59
CA GLU A 162 18.55 -24.98 1.28
C GLU A 162 18.44 -23.86 0.23
N LYS A 163 17.32 -23.74 -0.49
CA LYS A 163 17.08 -22.64 -1.44
C LYS A 163 16.81 -21.31 -0.74
N PHE A 164 16.37 -21.34 0.51
CA PHE A 164 15.94 -20.16 1.27
C PHE A 164 16.92 -19.91 2.40
N HIS A 165 17.57 -18.74 2.35
CA HIS A 165 18.65 -18.40 3.26
C HIS A 165 18.24 -17.21 4.12
N LEU A 166 17.95 -17.49 5.39
CA LEU A 166 17.82 -16.46 6.42
C LEU A 166 19.21 -16.19 7.04
N PRO A 167 19.77 -14.97 6.89
CA PRO A 167 21.03 -14.62 7.53
C PRO A 167 20.95 -14.77 9.05
N HIS A 168 22.03 -15.24 9.68
CA HIS A 168 22.06 -15.41 11.13
C HIS A 168 21.82 -14.07 11.86
N GLY A 169 20.99 -14.10 12.91
CA GLY A 169 20.60 -12.92 13.67
C GLY A 169 19.54 -12.05 12.99
N ARG A 170 18.98 -12.49 11.86
CA ARG A 170 17.88 -11.79 11.17
C ARG A 170 16.54 -12.47 11.46
N GLN A 171 15.60 -11.69 11.96
CA GLN A 171 14.20 -12.08 12.10
C GLN A 171 13.52 -12.18 10.72
N ARG A 172 12.60 -13.13 10.54
CA ARG A 172 11.80 -13.24 9.30
C ARG A 172 10.87 -12.05 9.15
N GLU A 173 10.71 -11.59 7.92
CA GLU A 173 9.86 -10.44 7.61
C GLU A 173 8.76 -10.87 6.64
N ILE A 174 7.51 -10.58 6.99
CA ILE A 174 6.33 -10.96 6.22
C ILE A 174 5.55 -9.74 5.73
N GLY A 175 5.12 -9.78 4.47
CA GLY A 175 4.10 -8.88 3.94
C GLY A 175 2.73 -9.50 4.13
N PHE A 176 1.82 -8.80 4.80
CA PHE A 176 0.48 -9.26 5.09
C PHE A 176 -0.51 -8.64 4.12
N THR A 177 -0.85 -9.35 3.04
CA THR A 177 -1.97 -8.99 2.17
C THR A 177 -3.28 -9.31 2.87
N PHE A 178 -4.07 -8.28 3.14
CA PHE A 178 -5.33 -8.40 3.86
C PHE A 178 -6.45 -7.71 3.08
N SER A 179 -7.16 -8.48 2.24
CA SER A 179 -8.17 -7.96 1.31
C SER A 179 -9.55 -7.77 1.95
N PHE A 180 -9.59 -7.04 3.06
CA PHE A 180 -10.80 -6.59 3.72
C PHE A 180 -10.74 -5.07 3.92
N PRO A 181 -11.89 -4.40 4.13
CA PRO A 181 -11.91 -2.96 4.42
C PRO A 181 -11.07 -2.61 5.67
N VAL A 182 -9.91 -2.00 5.45
CA VAL A 182 -8.99 -1.56 6.50
C VAL A 182 -8.75 -0.06 6.40
N LYS A 183 -8.79 0.61 7.55
CA LYS A 183 -8.23 1.95 7.71
C LYS A 183 -6.76 1.82 8.07
N GLN A 184 -5.90 1.84 7.05
CA GLN A 184 -4.46 1.75 7.24
C GLN A 184 -3.94 3.02 7.93
N THR A 185 -3.02 2.87 8.90
CA THR A 185 -2.49 3.96 9.72
C THR A 185 -0.98 4.15 9.58
N SER A 186 -0.27 3.09 9.18
CA SER A 186 1.12 3.10 8.73
C SER A 186 1.32 1.96 7.72
N ILE A 187 2.54 1.82 7.17
CA ILE A 187 2.87 0.69 6.31
C ILE A 187 2.67 -0.66 7.01
N ASP A 188 2.81 -0.72 8.33
CA ASP A 188 2.76 -1.93 9.17
C ASP A 188 1.65 -1.88 10.23
N SER A 189 0.59 -1.09 10.04
CA SER A 189 -0.58 -1.07 10.93
C SER A 189 -1.86 -0.71 10.20
N GLY A 190 -2.98 -1.34 10.59
CA GLY A 190 -4.26 -1.00 10.01
C GLY A 190 -5.45 -1.57 10.75
N ILE A 191 -6.47 -0.72 10.95
CA ILE A 191 -7.66 -1.05 11.71
C ILE A 191 -8.70 -1.68 10.80
N LEU A 192 -9.11 -2.92 11.09
CA LEU A 192 -10.23 -3.55 10.39
C LEU A 192 -11.51 -2.74 10.63
N MET A 193 -12.16 -2.30 9.54
CA MET A 193 -13.41 -1.57 9.64
C MET A 193 -14.61 -2.51 9.77
N LYS A 194 -14.73 -3.44 8.82
CA LYS A 194 -15.83 -4.42 8.78
C LYS A 194 -15.38 -5.68 8.06
N TRP A 195 -15.84 -6.83 8.53
CA TRP A 195 -15.68 -8.08 7.80
C TRP A 195 -16.57 -8.12 6.56
N THR A 196 -16.11 -8.82 5.53
CA THR A 196 -16.82 -9.04 4.26
C THR A 196 -16.61 -10.50 3.83
N LYS A 197 -17.08 -10.89 2.63
CA LYS A 197 -16.78 -12.20 2.03
C LYS A 197 -17.15 -13.41 2.91
N GLY A 198 -18.23 -13.27 3.69
CA GLY A 198 -18.74 -14.32 4.58
C GLY A 198 -18.05 -14.44 5.94
N PHE A 199 -17.08 -13.56 6.26
CA PHE A 199 -16.48 -13.50 7.59
C PHE A 199 -17.38 -12.73 8.56
N ALA A 200 -17.44 -13.21 9.80
CA ALA A 200 -18.09 -12.55 10.93
C ALA A 200 -17.31 -12.85 12.22
N VAL A 201 -15.99 -12.68 12.17
CA VAL A 201 -15.09 -12.98 13.30
C VAL A 201 -15.27 -11.94 14.40
N SER A 202 -15.57 -12.41 15.60
CA SER A 202 -15.82 -11.57 16.77
C SER A 202 -14.52 -11.00 17.35
N GLY A 203 -14.57 -9.73 17.77
CA GLY A 203 -13.46 -9.07 18.45
C GLY A 203 -12.34 -8.52 17.56
N THR A 204 -12.38 -8.66 16.23
CA THR A 204 -11.37 -8.08 15.32
C THR A 204 -11.73 -6.69 14.81
N ALA A 205 -13.03 -6.41 14.56
CA ALA A 205 -13.44 -5.11 14.04
C ALA A 205 -13.08 -3.98 15.03
N GLY A 206 -12.43 -2.93 14.54
CA GLY A 206 -11.89 -1.84 15.36
C GLY A 206 -10.50 -2.12 15.97
N ARG A 207 -9.91 -3.30 15.77
CA ARG A 207 -8.52 -3.61 16.16
C ARG A 207 -7.56 -3.51 14.98
N ASP A 208 -6.29 -3.31 15.30
CA ASP A 208 -5.19 -3.41 14.35
C ASP A 208 -4.92 -4.89 14.00
N VAL A 209 -5.11 -5.25 12.74
CA VAL A 209 -4.96 -6.63 12.27
C VAL A 209 -3.50 -7.08 12.26
N VAL A 210 -2.55 -6.15 12.16
CA VAL A 210 -1.12 -6.46 12.24
C VAL A 210 -0.75 -6.82 13.67
N ALA A 211 -1.26 -6.08 14.65
CA ALA A 211 -1.09 -6.42 16.06
C ALA A 211 -1.68 -7.81 16.37
N CYS A 212 -2.89 -8.11 15.88
CA CYS A 212 -3.50 -9.43 16.06
C CYS A 212 -2.64 -10.58 15.51
N LEU A 213 -2.05 -10.41 14.31
CA LEU A 213 -1.18 -11.42 13.72
C LEU A 213 0.17 -11.54 14.47
N ASN A 214 0.79 -10.42 14.85
CA ASN A 214 2.04 -10.43 15.61
C ASN A 214 1.86 -11.11 16.99
N GLU A 215 0.78 -10.80 17.71
CA GLU A 215 0.43 -11.45 18.98
C GLU A 215 0.25 -12.97 18.80
N ALA A 216 -0.39 -13.40 17.70
CA ALA A 216 -0.56 -14.82 17.39
C ALA A 216 0.76 -15.51 17.05
N MET A 217 1.64 -14.87 16.26
CA MET A 217 2.98 -15.39 15.97
C MET A 217 3.82 -15.53 17.24
N GLU A 218 3.74 -14.57 18.16
CA GLU A 218 4.43 -14.62 19.46
C GLU A 218 3.94 -15.79 20.31
N ARG A 219 2.62 -16.01 20.40
CA ARG A 219 2.04 -17.18 21.10
C ARG A 219 2.51 -18.52 20.53
N GLN A 220 2.75 -18.59 19.22
CA GLN A 220 3.27 -19.78 18.54
C GLN A 220 4.80 -19.90 18.58
N GLY A 221 5.51 -18.92 19.16
CA GLY A 221 6.98 -18.91 19.19
C GLY A 221 7.63 -18.69 17.82
N LEU A 222 6.91 -18.13 16.85
CA LEU A 222 7.40 -17.88 15.50
C LEU A 222 8.20 -16.57 15.45
N ASP A 223 9.52 -16.66 15.25
CA ASP A 223 10.39 -15.49 15.07
C ASP A 223 10.20 -14.83 13.69
N MET A 224 9.11 -14.07 13.58
CA MET A 224 8.67 -13.37 12.39
C MET A 224 7.96 -12.07 12.77
N ARG A 225 8.09 -11.05 11.94
CA ARG A 225 7.35 -9.79 12.08
C ARG A 225 6.67 -9.38 10.78
N VAL A 226 5.52 -8.73 10.89
CA VAL A 226 4.90 -8.03 9.76
C VAL A 226 5.68 -6.76 9.47
N SER A 227 6.24 -6.64 8.26
CA SER A 227 6.96 -5.44 7.80
C SER A 227 6.10 -4.55 6.89
N ALA A 228 5.01 -5.10 6.34
CA ALA A 228 4.05 -4.34 5.55
C ALA A 228 2.65 -5.00 5.61
N LEU A 229 1.63 -4.20 5.86
CA LEU A 229 0.23 -4.50 5.60
C LEU A 229 -0.11 -4.01 4.19
N VAL A 230 -0.69 -4.89 3.39
CA VAL A 230 -0.82 -4.70 1.94
C VAL A 230 -2.27 -4.94 1.52
N ASN A 231 -2.81 -4.03 0.71
CA ASN A 231 -4.01 -4.33 -0.06
C ASN A 231 -3.60 -5.18 -1.29
N ASP A 232 -4.39 -6.19 -1.65
CA ASP A 232 -4.11 -7.07 -2.80
C ASP A 232 -3.73 -6.32 -4.09
N THR A 233 -4.47 -5.27 -4.43
CA THR A 233 -4.25 -4.48 -5.65
C THR A 233 -2.93 -3.70 -5.56
N VAL A 234 -2.58 -3.20 -4.37
CA VAL A 234 -1.27 -2.59 -4.08
C VAL A 234 -0.14 -3.61 -4.20
N GLY A 235 -0.36 -4.83 -3.73
CA GLY A 235 0.53 -5.97 -3.93
C GLY A 235 0.74 -6.23 -5.42
N THR A 236 -0.34 -6.34 -6.20
CA THR A 236 -0.27 -6.52 -7.66
C THR A 236 0.54 -5.43 -8.35
N LEU A 237 0.36 -4.16 -7.97
CA LEU A 237 1.19 -3.07 -8.49
C LEU A 237 2.66 -3.27 -8.15
N ALA A 238 2.98 -3.55 -6.88
CA ALA A 238 4.36 -3.73 -6.43
C ALA A 238 5.04 -4.94 -7.09
N GLY A 239 4.32 -6.05 -7.24
CA GLY A 239 4.79 -7.27 -7.90
C GLY A 239 5.10 -7.05 -9.38
N ALA A 240 4.21 -6.38 -10.11
CA ALA A 240 4.44 -6.03 -11.51
C ALA A 240 5.56 -4.98 -11.66
N ARG A 241 5.55 -3.94 -10.83
CA ARG A 241 6.56 -2.87 -10.83
C ARG A 241 7.97 -3.39 -10.65
N TYR A 242 8.14 -4.44 -9.85
CA TYR A 242 9.44 -5.07 -9.67
C TYR A 242 10.07 -5.52 -11.00
N TRP A 243 9.27 -5.95 -11.98
CA TRP A 243 9.75 -6.39 -13.28
C TRP A 243 9.76 -5.29 -14.34
N ASP A 244 8.86 -4.32 -14.22
CA ASP A 244 8.66 -3.27 -15.21
C ASP A 244 8.42 -1.90 -14.54
N ASP A 245 9.38 -0.99 -14.70
CA ASP A 245 9.34 0.36 -14.11
C ASP A 245 8.20 1.25 -14.64
N ASP A 246 7.61 0.90 -15.79
CA ASP A 246 6.51 1.64 -16.42
C ASP A 246 5.13 1.26 -15.81
N VAL A 247 5.07 0.30 -14.90
CA VAL A 247 3.83 -0.13 -14.22
C VAL A 247 3.35 0.95 -13.24
N LEU A 248 2.38 1.76 -13.64
CA LEU A 248 1.89 2.89 -12.85
C LEU A 248 0.49 2.66 -12.27
N VAL A 249 -0.26 1.70 -12.79
CA VAL A 249 -1.62 1.37 -12.37
C VAL A 249 -1.71 -0.14 -12.20
N ALA A 250 -2.45 -0.60 -11.19
CA ALA A 250 -2.88 -1.98 -11.09
C ALA A 250 -4.38 -2.08 -10.88
N VAL A 251 -5.00 -3.10 -11.45
CA VAL A 251 -6.43 -3.35 -11.41
C VAL A 251 -6.70 -4.82 -11.14
N ILE A 252 -7.57 -5.09 -10.18
CA ILE A 252 -8.14 -6.41 -9.96
C ILE A 252 -9.54 -6.45 -10.58
N LEU A 253 -9.77 -7.43 -11.47
CA LEU A 253 -11.06 -7.80 -12.02
C LEU A 253 -11.26 -9.30 -11.80
N GLY A 254 -11.94 -9.65 -10.70
CA GLY A 254 -12.23 -11.02 -10.30
C GLY A 254 -13.66 -11.14 -9.79
N THR A 255 -13.86 -11.82 -8.66
CA THR A 255 -15.17 -11.82 -7.96
C THR A 255 -15.56 -10.40 -7.56
N GLY A 256 -14.63 -9.64 -6.98
CA GLY A 256 -14.75 -8.19 -6.78
C GLY A 256 -13.92 -7.41 -7.79
N THR A 257 -13.80 -6.10 -7.57
CA THR A 257 -12.90 -5.26 -8.34
C THR A 257 -12.31 -4.14 -7.49
N ASN A 258 -11.05 -3.80 -7.77
CA ASN A 258 -10.40 -2.64 -7.18
C ASN A 258 -9.30 -2.13 -8.12
N ALA A 259 -8.84 -0.90 -7.91
CA ALA A 259 -7.71 -0.31 -8.60
C ALA A 259 -6.79 0.45 -7.64
N CYS A 260 -5.51 0.47 -7.96
CA CYS A 260 -4.56 1.36 -7.30
C CYS A 260 -3.60 1.94 -8.34
N TYR A 261 -2.94 3.04 -8.00
CA TYR A 261 -1.99 3.68 -8.90
C TYR A 261 -0.92 4.45 -8.13
N VAL A 262 0.18 4.76 -8.81
CA VAL A 262 1.27 5.58 -8.28
C VAL A 262 0.92 7.06 -8.41
N GLU A 263 0.76 7.73 -7.29
CA GLU A 263 0.44 9.15 -7.18
C GLU A 263 1.64 9.96 -6.66
N ARG A 264 1.71 11.23 -7.05
CA ARG A 264 2.68 12.17 -6.50
C ARG A 264 2.18 12.70 -5.16
N THR A 265 3.06 12.77 -4.17
CA THR A 265 2.68 13.22 -2.82
C THR A 265 2.25 14.68 -2.76
N ASP A 266 2.69 15.52 -3.71
CA ASP A 266 2.25 16.91 -3.82
C ASP A 266 0.87 17.08 -4.48
N CYS A 267 0.32 16.01 -5.06
CA CYS A 267 -1.03 15.95 -5.64
C CYS A 267 -2.07 15.37 -4.68
N ILE A 268 -1.73 15.22 -3.39
CA ILE A 268 -2.62 14.66 -2.34
C ILE A 268 -2.85 15.70 -1.23
N PRO A 269 -3.84 16.59 -1.36
CA PRO A 269 -4.08 17.62 -0.34
C PRO A 269 -4.39 17.09 1.06
N LYS A 270 -5.02 15.90 1.18
CA LYS A 270 -5.32 15.28 2.48
C LYS A 270 -4.13 14.64 3.18
N LEU A 271 -2.99 14.50 2.50
CA LEU A 271 -1.78 13.93 3.09
C LEU A 271 -1.19 14.92 4.10
N GLN A 272 -1.25 14.57 5.39
CA GLN A 272 -0.64 15.33 6.47
C GLN A 272 0.66 14.65 6.91
N GLY A 273 1.70 15.44 7.22
CA GLY A 273 2.97 14.93 7.76
C GLY A 273 4.16 14.97 6.78
N PRO A 274 5.29 14.32 7.15
CA PRO A 274 6.50 14.29 6.33
C PRO A 274 6.22 13.64 4.97
N LYS A 275 6.64 14.29 3.89
CA LYS A 275 6.50 13.73 2.54
C LYS A 275 7.51 12.61 2.34
N SER A 276 7.07 11.52 1.70
CA SER A 276 7.94 10.44 1.22
C SER A 276 9.17 11.00 0.51
N SER A 277 10.34 10.41 0.78
CA SER A 277 11.61 10.76 0.14
C SER A 277 11.60 10.57 -1.38
N SER A 278 10.75 9.67 -1.90
CA SER A 278 10.58 9.44 -3.34
C SER A 278 9.68 10.46 -4.03
N GLY A 279 8.92 11.25 -3.26
CA GLY A 279 7.87 12.13 -3.77
C GLY A 279 6.66 11.40 -4.36
N ARG A 280 6.58 10.07 -4.19
CA ARG A 280 5.51 9.23 -4.72
C ARG A 280 4.99 8.27 -3.64
N THR A 281 3.75 7.85 -3.82
CA THR A 281 3.10 6.81 -3.00
C THR A 281 2.08 6.04 -3.84
N ILE A 282 1.60 4.91 -3.36
CA ILE A 282 0.49 4.19 -4.00
C ILE A 282 -0.82 4.63 -3.35
N ILE A 283 -1.81 4.96 -4.17
CA ILE A 283 -3.18 5.19 -3.72
C ILE A 283 -4.04 3.99 -4.08
N ASN A 284 -4.66 3.38 -3.07
CA ASN A 284 -5.74 2.44 -3.26
C ASN A 284 -7.05 3.21 -3.46
N THR A 285 -7.66 3.09 -4.63
CA THR A 285 -8.83 3.90 -5.00
C THR A 285 -10.11 3.45 -4.29
N GLU A 286 -10.25 2.16 -3.98
CA GLU A 286 -11.53 1.53 -3.62
C GLU A 286 -12.63 1.85 -4.66
N TRP A 287 -12.29 1.78 -5.95
CA TRP A 287 -13.14 2.27 -7.04
C TRP A 287 -14.49 1.57 -7.19
N GLY A 288 -14.71 0.45 -6.49
CA GLY A 288 -15.96 -0.28 -6.53
C GLY A 288 -17.14 0.57 -6.08
N ALA A 289 -16.88 1.57 -5.23
CA ALA A 289 -17.86 2.52 -4.71
C ALA A 289 -18.26 3.64 -5.69
N PHE A 290 -17.58 3.77 -6.84
CA PHE A 290 -17.94 4.76 -7.85
C PHE A 290 -19.38 4.56 -8.35
N SER A 291 -20.10 5.64 -8.63
CA SER A 291 -21.53 5.60 -8.99
C SER A 291 -21.92 6.50 -10.15
N ASP A 292 -21.10 7.47 -10.51
CA ASP A 292 -21.53 8.60 -11.31
C ASP A 292 -21.52 8.30 -12.81
N GLY A 293 -22.62 8.59 -13.49
CA GLY A 293 -22.77 8.38 -14.93
C GLY A 293 -22.86 6.92 -15.36
N ILE A 294 -23.03 5.97 -14.43
CA ILE A 294 -23.14 4.54 -14.75
C ILE A 294 -24.52 4.24 -15.37
N PRO A 295 -24.59 3.61 -16.56
CA PRO A 295 -25.86 3.23 -17.19
C PRO A 295 -26.47 1.99 -16.52
N LEU A 296 -27.17 2.22 -15.40
CA LEU A 296 -27.87 1.17 -14.66
C LEU A 296 -29.22 0.83 -15.32
N THR A 297 -29.44 -0.46 -15.56
CA THR A 297 -30.72 -1.06 -15.96
C THR A 297 -31.62 -1.24 -14.74
N VAL A 298 -32.86 -1.69 -14.96
CA VAL A 298 -33.74 -2.12 -13.86
C VAL A 298 -33.14 -3.31 -13.09
N PHE A 299 -32.49 -4.23 -13.79
CA PHE A 299 -31.92 -5.45 -13.20
C PHE A 299 -30.76 -5.16 -12.25
N ASP A 300 -29.96 -4.13 -12.55
CA ASP A 300 -28.90 -3.68 -11.65
C ASP A 300 -29.48 -3.08 -10.37
N ARG A 301 -30.50 -2.23 -10.49
CA ARG A 301 -31.18 -1.60 -9.35
C ARG A 301 -31.86 -2.63 -8.46
N ASP A 302 -32.53 -3.62 -9.05
CA ASP A 302 -33.19 -4.68 -8.30
C ASP A 302 -32.18 -5.62 -7.63
N MET A 303 -31.03 -5.85 -8.26
CA MET A 303 -29.94 -6.62 -7.67
C MET A 303 -29.30 -5.87 -6.50
N ASP A 304 -29.02 -4.57 -6.68
CA ASP A 304 -28.49 -3.69 -5.64
C ASP A 304 -29.44 -3.61 -4.43
N ALA A 305 -30.73 -3.39 -4.66
CA ALA A 305 -31.74 -3.34 -3.61
C ALA A 305 -31.85 -4.63 -2.79
N ALA A 306 -31.57 -5.78 -3.42
CA ALA A 306 -31.57 -7.09 -2.78
C ALA A 306 -30.21 -7.49 -2.19
N SER A 307 -29.17 -6.68 -2.36
CA SER A 307 -27.82 -7.00 -1.87
C SER A 307 -27.71 -6.74 -0.36
N ILE A 308 -26.62 -7.24 0.24
CA ILE A 308 -26.30 -6.98 1.65
C ILE A 308 -25.93 -5.52 1.95
N ASN A 309 -25.72 -4.71 0.91
CA ASN A 309 -25.26 -3.33 0.97
C ASN A 309 -25.92 -2.46 -0.12
N PRO A 310 -27.24 -2.25 -0.09
CA PRO A 310 -27.95 -1.46 -1.09
C PRO A 310 -27.41 -0.04 -1.19
N GLY A 311 -27.24 0.48 -2.42
CA GLY A 311 -26.70 1.80 -2.69
C GLY A 311 -25.18 1.92 -2.57
N GLU A 312 -24.48 0.87 -2.12
CA GLU A 312 -23.00 0.83 -2.05
C GLU A 312 -22.42 -0.02 -3.19
N GLN A 313 -21.15 0.17 -3.51
CA GLN A 313 -20.39 -0.66 -4.46
C GLN A 313 -21.03 -0.75 -5.88
N ILE A 314 -21.62 0.34 -6.36
CA ILE A 314 -22.39 0.36 -7.62
C ILE A 314 -21.51 0.00 -8.83
N PHE A 315 -20.29 0.54 -8.91
CA PHE A 315 -19.35 0.20 -9.99
C PHE A 315 -18.95 -1.28 -9.95
N GLU A 316 -18.59 -1.80 -8.78
CA GLU A 316 -18.27 -3.22 -8.59
C GLU A 316 -19.44 -4.11 -9.01
N LYS A 317 -20.66 -3.79 -8.56
CA LYS A 317 -21.90 -4.48 -8.90
C LYS A 317 -22.19 -4.50 -10.40
N THR A 318 -21.64 -3.56 -11.16
CA THR A 318 -21.87 -3.43 -12.60
C THR A 318 -20.82 -4.17 -13.43
N ILE A 319 -19.58 -4.29 -12.93
CA ILE A 319 -18.42 -4.76 -13.73
C ILE A 319 -17.79 -6.07 -13.23
N SER A 320 -17.99 -6.46 -11.96
CA SER A 320 -17.24 -7.58 -11.38
C SER A 320 -17.88 -8.95 -11.63
N GLY A 321 -17.05 -10.00 -11.55
CA GLY A 321 -17.45 -11.37 -11.83
C GLY A 321 -18.45 -11.97 -10.84
N MET A 322 -18.70 -11.35 -9.68
CA MET A 322 -19.78 -11.79 -8.78
C MET A 322 -21.17 -11.49 -9.38
N TYR A 323 -21.31 -10.39 -10.12
CA TYR A 323 -22.62 -9.80 -10.42
C TYR A 323 -23.06 -9.93 -11.88
N LEU A 324 -22.13 -10.06 -12.84
CA LEU A 324 -22.47 -10.22 -14.28
C LEU A 324 -23.46 -11.39 -14.50
N GLY A 325 -23.18 -12.53 -13.87
CA GLY A 325 -24.06 -13.71 -13.81
C GLY A 325 -25.47 -13.41 -13.31
N GLU A 326 -25.55 -12.70 -12.18
CA GLU A 326 -26.81 -12.41 -11.50
C GLU A 326 -27.67 -11.39 -12.25
N ILE A 327 -27.05 -10.38 -12.87
CA ILE A 327 -27.76 -9.40 -13.70
C ILE A 327 -28.36 -10.10 -14.93
N ALA A 328 -27.59 -10.99 -15.57
CA ALA A 328 -28.08 -11.78 -16.69
C ALA A 328 -29.22 -12.71 -16.27
N ARG A 329 -29.08 -13.38 -15.13
CA ARG A 329 -30.13 -14.23 -14.57
C ARG A 329 -31.43 -13.45 -14.36
N ARG A 330 -31.37 -12.25 -13.78
CA ARG A 330 -32.55 -11.40 -13.55
C ARG A 330 -33.24 -11.01 -14.86
N ALA A 331 -32.48 -10.61 -15.87
CA ALA A 331 -33.03 -10.34 -17.20
C ALA A 331 -33.73 -11.57 -17.79
N LEU A 332 -33.12 -12.76 -17.65
CA LEU A 332 -33.69 -14.02 -18.13
C LEU A 332 -34.95 -14.44 -17.36
N VAL A 333 -35.02 -14.19 -16.05
CA VAL A 333 -36.24 -14.42 -15.26
C VAL A 333 -37.37 -13.54 -15.76
N THR A 334 -37.14 -12.23 -15.95
CA THR A 334 -38.17 -11.32 -16.48
C THR A 334 -38.60 -11.74 -17.88
N MET A 335 -37.67 -12.16 -18.75
CA MET A 335 -38.03 -12.68 -20.08
C MET A 335 -38.83 -13.99 -20.02
N ALA A 336 -38.58 -14.85 -19.03
CA ALA A 336 -39.37 -16.06 -18.81
C ALA A 336 -40.78 -15.74 -18.27
N GLU A 337 -40.89 -14.79 -17.34
CA GLU A 337 -42.14 -14.36 -16.71
C GLU A 337 -43.06 -13.60 -17.68
N GLU A 338 -42.53 -12.59 -18.36
CA GLU A 338 -43.32 -11.65 -19.15
C GLU A 338 -43.42 -12.05 -20.63
N GLY A 339 -42.35 -12.67 -21.16
CA GLY A 339 -42.21 -13.00 -22.58
C GLY A 339 -42.31 -14.49 -22.90
N SER A 340 -42.44 -15.36 -21.89
CA SER A 340 -42.47 -16.82 -22.05
C SER A 340 -41.24 -17.40 -22.77
N LEU A 341 -40.05 -16.85 -22.51
CA LEU A 341 -38.78 -17.29 -23.13
C LEU A 341 -38.51 -18.79 -22.99
N PHE A 342 -38.95 -19.43 -21.90
CA PHE A 342 -38.80 -20.88 -21.67
C PHE A 342 -40.14 -21.60 -21.55
N GLY A 343 -41.18 -21.07 -22.21
CA GLY A 343 -42.55 -21.55 -22.14
C GLY A 343 -43.39 -20.86 -21.06
N MET A 344 -44.50 -21.50 -20.66
CA MET A 344 -45.54 -20.89 -19.80
C MET A 344 -45.18 -20.76 -18.32
N ALA A 345 -44.10 -21.38 -17.86
CA ALA A 345 -43.69 -21.39 -16.47
C ALA A 345 -42.23 -21.00 -16.34
N VAL A 346 -41.92 -20.21 -15.31
CA VAL A 346 -40.55 -19.84 -14.98
C VAL A 346 -39.83 -21.07 -14.42
N PRO A 347 -38.62 -21.40 -14.91
CA PRO A 347 -37.86 -22.51 -14.36
C PRO A 347 -37.47 -22.24 -12.89
N ASN A 348 -37.88 -23.13 -11.98
CA ASN A 348 -37.66 -22.93 -10.53
C ASN A 348 -36.18 -22.72 -10.18
N LYS A 349 -35.26 -23.43 -10.84
CA LYS A 349 -33.82 -23.26 -10.57
C LYS A 349 -33.31 -21.87 -10.99
N LEU A 350 -33.82 -21.32 -12.09
CA LEU A 350 -33.46 -19.98 -12.57
C LEU A 350 -33.88 -18.88 -11.60
N SER A 351 -34.90 -19.12 -10.76
CA SER A 351 -35.34 -18.19 -9.72
C SER A 351 -34.38 -18.10 -8.53
N THR A 352 -33.41 -19.03 -8.42
CA THR A 352 -32.41 -19.02 -7.34
C THR A 352 -31.39 -17.92 -7.58
N PRO A 353 -31.21 -16.95 -6.66
CA PRO A 353 -30.19 -15.91 -6.78
C PRO A 353 -28.79 -16.51 -6.98
N PHE A 354 -27.99 -15.89 -7.85
CA PHE A 354 -26.62 -16.30 -8.19
C PHE A 354 -26.47 -17.71 -8.78
N ALA A 355 -27.56 -18.32 -9.27
CA ALA A 355 -27.49 -19.63 -9.93
C ALA A 355 -26.70 -19.61 -11.24
N LEU A 356 -26.81 -18.53 -12.01
CA LEU A 356 -25.99 -18.29 -13.21
C LEU A 356 -24.77 -17.48 -12.81
N ARG A 357 -23.57 -18.02 -13.02
CA ARG A 357 -22.30 -17.37 -12.64
C ARG A 357 -21.51 -16.93 -13.86
N THR A 358 -20.55 -16.05 -13.65
CA THR A 358 -19.69 -15.54 -14.73
C THR A 358 -18.93 -16.62 -15.51
N PRO A 359 -18.41 -17.71 -14.91
CA PRO A 359 -17.83 -18.81 -15.68
C PRO A 359 -18.83 -19.49 -16.62
N ASP A 360 -20.11 -19.56 -16.23
CA ASP A 360 -21.17 -20.13 -17.06
C ASP A 360 -21.41 -19.24 -18.28
N ILE A 361 -21.51 -17.92 -18.09
CA ILE A 361 -21.63 -16.93 -19.18
C ILE A 361 -20.42 -16.97 -20.11
N CYS A 362 -19.21 -17.02 -19.54
CA CYS A 362 -17.98 -17.12 -20.31
C CYS A 362 -17.96 -18.37 -21.20
N ALA A 363 -18.34 -19.53 -20.65
CA ALA A 363 -18.45 -20.77 -21.42
C ALA A 363 -19.53 -20.69 -22.50
N MET A 364 -20.67 -20.05 -22.23
CA MET A 364 -21.70 -19.79 -23.24
C MET A 364 -21.16 -18.95 -24.40
N GLN A 365 -20.45 -17.86 -24.13
CA GLN A 365 -19.91 -16.96 -25.17
C GLN A 365 -18.71 -17.55 -25.94
N GLN A 366 -18.09 -18.61 -25.43
CA GLN A 366 -17.03 -19.35 -26.14
C GLN A 366 -17.60 -20.50 -26.99
N ASP A 367 -18.91 -20.73 -26.96
CA ASP A 367 -19.56 -21.74 -27.76
C ASP A 367 -19.62 -21.31 -29.24
N ASN A 368 -18.85 -21.99 -30.07
CA ASN A 368 -18.80 -21.77 -31.51
C ASN A 368 -19.55 -22.87 -32.31
N SER A 369 -20.34 -23.71 -31.63
CA SER A 369 -21.16 -24.73 -32.31
C SER A 369 -22.37 -24.10 -33.02
N ASP A 370 -22.76 -24.66 -34.17
CA ASP A 370 -23.87 -24.13 -34.98
C ASP A 370 -25.21 -24.13 -34.22
N ASP A 371 -25.40 -25.08 -33.30
CA ASP A 371 -26.61 -25.25 -32.50
C ASP A 371 -26.48 -24.72 -31.06
N LEU A 372 -25.33 -24.14 -30.69
CA LEU A 372 -25.04 -23.63 -29.34
C LEU A 372 -25.22 -24.70 -28.25
N GLN A 373 -24.62 -25.88 -28.46
CA GLN A 373 -24.79 -27.04 -27.60
C GLN A 373 -24.33 -26.81 -26.16
N ALA A 374 -23.24 -26.07 -25.95
CA ALA A 374 -22.75 -25.75 -24.61
C ALA A 374 -23.70 -24.78 -23.90
N VAL A 375 -24.26 -23.80 -24.62
CA VAL A 375 -25.31 -22.91 -24.08
C VAL A 375 -26.52 -23.73 -23.62
N GLY A 376 -26.99 -24.66 -24.46
CA GLY A 376 -28.09 -25.55 -24.11
C GLY A 376 -27.79 -26.41 -22.87
N SER A 377 -26.60 -26.98 -22.79
CA SER A 377 -26.16 -27.82 -21.67
C SER A 377 -26.07 -27.04 -20.36
N ILE A 378 -25.55 -25.81 -20.39
CA ILE A 378 -25.47 -24.93 -19.22
C ILE A 378 -26.87 -24.51 -18.78
N LEU A 379 -27.77 -24.14 -19.71
CA LEU A 379 -29.16 -23.83 -19.38
C LEU A 379 -29.89 -25.01 -18.76
N HIS A 380 -29.67 -26.22 -19.25
CA HIS A 380 -30.20 -27.43 -18.63
C HIS A 380 -29.70 -27.59 -17.19
N ASN A 381 -28.40 -27.43 -16.97
CA ASN A 381 -27.80 -27.61 -15.64
C ASN A 381 -28.24 -26.52 -14.64
N VAL A 382 -28.17 -25.26 -15.05
CA VAL A 382 -28.40 -24.07 -14.21
C VAL A 382 -29.88 -23.78 -14.04
N ALA A 383 -30.66 -23.82 -15.12
CA ALA A 383 -32.08 -23.45 -15.12
C ALA A 383 -33.03 -24.67 -15.14
N GLY A 384 -32.56 -25.85 -15.54
CA GLY A 384 -33.41 -27.03 -15.68
C GLY A 384 -34.27 -27.02 -16.93
N VAL A 385 -33.84 -26.32 -17.99
CA VAL A 385 -34.61 -26.16 -19.24
C VAL A 385 -33.94 -26.82 -20.42
N GLU A 386 -34.75 -27.50 -21.23
CA GLU A 386 -34.41 -27.83 -22.61
C GLU A 386 -34.71 -26.60 -23.47
N SER A 387 -33.70 -26.09 -24.17
CA SER A 387 -33.81 -24.86 -24.96
C SER A 387 -33.70 -25.13 -26.46
N SER A 388 -34.45 -24.38 -27.24
CA SER A 388 -34.32 -24.27 -28.70
C SER A 388 -33.15 -23.37 -29.09
N LEU A 389 -32.67 -23.49 -30.33
CA LEU A 389 -31.61 -22.63 -30.87
C LEU A 389 -31.96 -21.13 -30.79
N SER A 390 -33.23 -20.77 -30.99
CA SER A 390 -33.68 -19.37 -30.91
C SER A 390 -33.54 -18.82 -29.49
N GLU A 391 -33.91 -19.60 -28.48
CA GLU A 391 -33.81 -19.21 -27.06
C GLU A 391 -32.33 -19.09 -26.65
N ARG A 392 -31.48 -20.03 -27.09
CA ARG A 392 -30.03 -19.99 -26.84
C ARG A 392 -29.39 -18.72 -27.42
N ARG A 393 -29.80 -18.28 -28.61
CA ARG A 393 -29.32 -17.03 -29.22
C ARG A 393 -29.72 -15.80 -28.40
N ILE A 394 -30.98 -15.74 -27.94
CA ILE A 394 -31.46 -14.66 -27.07
C ILE A 394 -30.65 -14.62 -25.77
N VAL A 395 -30.39 -15.77 -25.15
CA VAL A 395 -29.56 -15.87 -23.94
C VAL A 395 -28.16 -15.31 -24.19
N LEU A 396 -27.53 -15.65 -25.31
CA LEU A 396 -26.22 -15.08 -25.67
C LEU A 396 -26.25 -13.56 -25.86
N GLU A 397 -27.30 -13.02 -26.49
CA GLU A 397 -27.42 -11.56 -26.66
C GLU A 397 -27.62 -10.83 -25.32
N VAL A 398 -28.36 -11.41 -24.37
CA VAL A 398 -28.47 -10.89 -22.98
C VAL A 398 -27.10 -10.88 -22.31
N CYS A 399 -26.41 -12.02 -22.35
CA CYS A 399 -25.07 -12.18 -21.79
C CYS A 399 -24.09 -11.16 -22.39
N ASP A 400 -24.09 -11.01 -23.72
CA ASP A 400 -23.19 -10.08 -24.42
C ASP A 400 -23.45 -8.62 -24.05
N ALA A 401 -24.70 -8.18 -24.00
CA ALA A 401 -25.04 -6.81 -23.62
C ALA A 401 -24.49 -6.43 -22.24
N ILE A 402 -24.60 -7.33 -21.26
CA ILE A 402 -24.17 -7.12 -19.87
C ILE A 402 -22.64 -7.15 -19.77
N VAL A 403 -22.01 -8.16 -20.38
CA VAL A 403 -20.55 -8.36 -20.35
C VAL A 403 -19.84 -7.23 -21.08
N LYS A 404 -20.36 -6.81 -22.24
CA LYS A 404 -19.85 -5.69 -23.03
C LYS A 404 -19.92 -4.38 -22.27
N ARG A 405 -21.05 -4.11 -21.61
CA ARG A 405 -21.17 -2.95 -20.72
C ARG A 405 -20.13 -2.99 -19.61
N GLY A 406 -20.01 -4.12 -18.90
CA GLY A 406 -19.03 -4.30 -17.82
C GLY A 406 -17.59 -4.03 -18.27
N GLY A 407 -17.16 -4.69 -19.36
CA GLY A 407 -15.82 -4.51 -19.92
C GLY A 407 -15.53 -3.07 -20.34
N ARG A 408 -16.50 -2.42 -21.03
CA ARG A 408 -16.33 -1.04 -21.49
C ARG A 408 -16.29 -0.03 -20.34
N LEU A 409 -17.07 -0.24 -19.28
CA LEU A 409 -17.03 0.59 -18.07
C LEU A 409 -15.71 0.41 -17.30
N ALA A 410 -15.19 -0.82 -17.20
CA ALA A 410 -13.88 -1.07 -16.62
C ALA A 410 -12.76 -0.34 -17.39
N GLY A 411 -12.82 -0.36 -18.73
CA GLY A 411 -11.92 0.41 -19.58
C GLY A 411 -12.01 1.92 -19.35
N ALA A 412 -13.23 2.46 -19.20
CA ALA A 412 -13.45 3.86 -18.85
C ALA A 412 -12.88 4.23 -17.47
N GLY A 413 -13.01 3.36 -16.48
CA GLY A 413 -12.41 3.55 -15.15
C GLY A 413 -10.88 3.63 -15.21
N ILE A 414 -10.24 2.74 -15.98
CA ILE A 414 -8.78 2.78 -16.23
C ILE A 414 -8.37 4.11 -16.88
N VAL A 415 -9.10 4.54 -17.92
CA VAL A 415 -8.83 5.82 -18.58
C VAL A 415 -9.02 6.99 -17.61
N GLY A 416 -10.01 6.97 -16.73
CA GLY A 416 -10.19 7.99 -15.70
C GLY A 416 -8.99 8.13 -14.75
N ILE A 417 -8.36 7.01 -14.37
CA ILE A 417 -7.11 7.01 -13.60
C ILE A 417 -5.97 7.62 -14.43
N LEU A 418 -5.78 7.16 -15.67
CA LEU A 418 -4.70 7.65 -16.54
C LEU A 418 -4.86 9.14 -16.87
N GLN A 419 -6.08 9.61 -17.12
CA GLN A 419 -6.40 11.03 -17.35
C GLN A 419 -6.08 11.88 -16.12
N LYS A 420 -6.44 11.41 -14.92
CA LYS A 420 -6.08 12.08 -13.67
C LYS A 420 -4.56 12.25 -13.57
N MET A 421 -3.80 11.17 -13.77
CA MET A 421 -2.34 11.19 -13.71
C MET A 421 -1.74 12.12 -14.77
N GLU A 422 -2.24 12.09 -16.01
CA GLU A 422 -1.79 12.97 -17.09
C GLU A 422 -2.08 14.45 -16.80
N GLN A 423 -3.24 14.77 -16.22
CA GLN A 423 -3.60 16.14 -15.86
C GLN A 423 -2.68 16.71 -14.77
N ASP A 424 -2.22 15.87 -13.83
CA ASP A 424 -1.29 16.26 -12.78
C ASP A 424 0.15 16.41 -13.26
N SER A 425 0.49 15.72 -14.35
CA SER A 425 1.83 15.72 -14.92
C SER A 425 1.77 15.53 -16.44
N LYS A 426 1.49 16.63 -17.15
CA LYS A 426 1.31 16.63 -18.61
C LYS A 426 2.51 16.03 -19.34
N GLY A 427 2.22 15.15 -20.30
CA GLY A 427 3.18 14.49 -21.17
C GLY A 427 3.92 13.32 -20.51
N THR A 428 3.51 12.87 -19.33
CA THR A 428 4.20 11.77 -18.62
C THR A 428 3.50 10.42 -18.72
N ILE A 429 2.20 10.41 -18.99
CA ILE A 429 1.41 9.18 -19.08
C ILE A 429 1.13 8.84 -20.55
N PHE A 430 0.60 9.80 -21.31
CA PHE A 430 0.14 9.54 -22.68
C PHE A 430 1.22 9.62 -23.76
N ASN A 431 2.39 10.19 -23.46
CA ASN A 431 3.51 10.32 -24.39
C ASN A 431 4.65 9.31 -24.12
N LYS A 432 4.47 8.40 -23.16
CA LYS A 432 5.46 7.38 -22.78
C LYS A 432 4.75 6.07 -22.52
N ARG A 433 5.49 4.97 -22.65
CA ARG A 433 4.97 3.65 -22.27
C ARG A 433 4.53 3.69 -20.80
N THR A 434 3.26 3.40 -20.58
CA THR A 434 2.64 3.27 -19.27
C THR A 434 1.96 1.92 -19.20
N VAL A 435 2.23 1.16 -18.15
CA VAL A 435 1.71 -0.19 -17.97
C VAL A 435 0.62 -0.20 -16.91
N VAL A 436 -0.49 -0.86 -17.24
CA VAL A 436 -1.58 -1.21 -16.34
C VAL A 436 -1.50 -2.70 -16.07
N ALA A 437 -1.11 -3.06 -14.85
CA ALA A 437 -1.05 -4.44 -14.39
C ALA A 437 -2.45 -4.93 -14.01
N MET A 438 -2.92 -5.99 -14.65
CA MET A 438 -4.23 -6.59 -14.43
C MET A 438 -4.08 -7.91 -13.70
N ASP A 439 -4.97 -8.18 -12.75
CA ASP A 439 -5.09 -9.46 -12.05
C ASP A 439 -6.58 -9.81 -11.83
N GLY A 440 -6.86 -11.03 -11.41
CA GLY A 440 -8.20 -11.53 -11.11
C GLY A 440 -8.79 -12.43 -12.21
N GLY A 441 -9.56 -13.43 -11.76
CA GLY A 441 -10.06 -14.50 -12.62
C GLY A 441 -11.00 -14.06 -13.75
N LEU A 442 -11.68 -12.91 -13.61
CA LEU A 442 -12.50 -12.36 -14.70
C LEU A 442 -11.60 -11.87 -15.83
N TYR A 443 -10.54 -11.10 -15.53
CA TYR A 443 -9.60 -10.67 -16.56
C TYR A 443 -8.79 -11.85 -17.11
N GLU A 444 -8.36 -12.80 -16.27
CA GLU A 444 -7.54 -13.93 -16.69
C GLU A 444 -8.26 -14.86 -17.67
N HIS A 445 -9.51 -15.24 -17.35
CA HIS A 445 -10.19 -16.35 -18.03
C HIS A 445 -11.28 -15.92 -19.02
N TYR A 446 -11.59 -14.62 -19.14
CA TYR A 446 -12.68 -14.12 -19.99
C TYR A 446 -12.18 -13.25 -21.16
N PRO A 447 -11.80 -13.85 -22.30
CA PRO A 447 -11.23 -13.14 -23.45
C PRO A 447 -12.14 -12.03 -24.03
N GLN A 448 -13.44 -12.28 -24.14
CA GLN A 448 -14.41 -11.31 -24.68
C GLN A 448 -14.48 -10.06 -23.79
N TYR A 449 -14.55 -10.25 -22.47
CA TYR A 449 -14.50 -9.15 -21.50
C TYR A 449 -13.23 -8.31 -21.65
N ARG A 450 -12.07 -8.99 -21.80
CA ARG A 450 -10.77 -8.33 -22.05
C ARG A 450 -10.77 -7.51 -23.33
N SER A 451 -11.34 -8.05 -24.42
CA SER A 451 -11.47 -7.33 -25.69
C SER A 451 -12.30 -6.06 -25.51
N TYR A 452 -13.47 -6.15 -24.89
CA TYR A 452 -14.35 -4.99 -24.68
C TYR A 452 -13.72 -3.90 -23.81
N LEU A 453 -12.92 -4.28 -22.83
CA LEU A 453 -12.13 -3.35 -22.03
C LEU A 453 -11.07 -2.64 -22.89
N GLN A 454 -10.27 -3.39 -23.66
CA GLN A 454 -9.22 -2.84 -24.50
C GLN A 454 -9.78 -1.94 -25.62
N ASP A 455 -10.92 -2.33 -26.20
CA ASP A 455 -11.65 -1.53 -27.19
C ASP A 455 -12.07 -0.19 -26.61
N ALA A 456 -12.64 -0.16 -25.39
CA ALA A 456 -13.04 1.09 -24.74
C ALA A 456 -11.84 2.00 -24.43
N VAL A 457 -10.72 1.43 -23.95
CA VAL A 457 -9.49 2.20 -23.72
C VAL A 457 -8.97 2.81 -25.02
N THR A 458 -8.95 2.02 -26.11
CA THR A 458 -8.51 2.48 -27.42
C THR A 458 -9.43 3.55 -28.00
N GLU A 459 -10.74 3.39 -27.86
CA GLU A 459 -11.75 4.35 -28.32
C GLU A 459 -11.64 5.69 -27.58
N LEU A 460 -11.43 5.66 -26.26
CA LEU A 460 -11.31 6.86 -25.43
C LEU A 460 -10.03 7.65 -25.65
N LEU A 461 -8.89 6.95 -25.80
CA LEU A 461 -7.58 7.57 -25.97
C LEU A 461 -7.26 7.92 -27.43
N GLY A 462 -7.91 7.24 -28.37
CA GLY A 462 -7.54 7.28 -29.79
C GLY A 462 -6.32 6.41 -30.10
N SER A 463 -6.16 6.06 -31.37
CA SER A 463 -5.18 5.07 -31.83
C SER A 463 -3.72 5.43 -31.58
N GLU A 464 -3.37 6.71 -31.50
CA GLU A 464 -1.99 7.13 -31.28
C GLU A 464 -1.61 7.07 -29.80
N THR A 465 -2.46 7.58 -28.91
CA THR A 465 -2.21 7.57 -27.47
C THR A 465 -2.34 6.16 -26.89
N SER A 466 -3.27 5.34 -27.38
CA SER A 466 -3.46 3.98 -26.86
C SER A 466 -2.23 3.07 -27.07
N LYS A 467 -1.39 3.30 -28.08
CA LYS A 467 -0.13 2.56 -28.30
C LYS A 467 0.85 2.66 -27.13
N ASN A 468 0.75 3.75 -26.37
CA ASN A 468 1.59 3.98 -25.20
C ASN A 468 1.03 3.33 -23.94
N ILE A 469 -0.22 2.84 -23.95
CA ILE A 469 -0.85 2.18 -22.81
C ILE A 469 -0.80 0.67 -23.01
N VAL A 470 -0.03 -0.02 -22.18
CA VAL A 470 0.10 -1.47 -22.20
C VAL A 470 -0.72 -2.05 -21.05
N ILE A 471 -1.70 -2.89 -21.37
CA ILE A 471 -2.52 -3.58 -20.37
C ILE A 471 -2.06 -5.03 -20.33
N GLU A 472 -1.40 -5.42 -19.24
CA GLU A 472 -0.77 -6.74 -19.11
C GLU A 472 -1.33 -7.53 -17.95
N HIS A 473 -1.26 -8.85 -18.05
CA HIS A 473 -1.69 -9.73 -16.96
C HIS A 473 -0.51 -9.98 -16.01
N SER A 474 -0.66 -9.60 -14.74
CA SER A 474 0.30 -9.85 -13.67
C SER A 474 -0.19 -11.01 -12.81
N LYS A 475 0.40 -12.20 -12.99
CA LYS A 475 0.06 -13.39 -12.22
C LYS A 475 0.66 -13.34 -10.81
N ASP A 476 -0.13 -13.71 -9.82
CA ASP A 476 0.27 -13.82 -8.40
C ASP A 476 0.81 -12.51 -7.79
N GLY A 477 0.30 -11.38 -8.29
CA GLY A 477 0.73 -10.05 -7.88
C GLY A 477 0.55 -9.81 -6.37
N SER A 478 -0.56 -10.27 -5.77
CA SER A 478 -0.86 -10.06 -4.35
C SER A 478 0.15 -10.71 -3.39
N GLY A 479 0.62 -11.92 -3.70
CA GLY A 479 1.54 -12.69 -2.85
C GLY A 479 2.97 -12.20 -2.98
N ILE A 480 3.53 -12.27 -4.19
CA ILE A 480 4.92 -11.85 -4.45
C ILE A 480 5.08 -10.36 -4.16
N GLY A 481 4.10 -9.54 -4.55
CA GLY A 481 4.08 -8.11 -4.28
C GLY A 481 4.15 -7.79 -2.78
N ALA A 482 3.46 -8.54 -1.93
CA ALA A 482 3.54 -8.34 -0.49
C ALA A 482 4.93 -8.72 0.08
N ALA A 483 5.54 -9.81 -0.39
CA ALA A 483 6.90 -10.16 -0.01
C ALA A 483 7.90 -9.07 -0.44
N LEU A 484 7.72 -8.49 -1.63
CA LEU A 484 8.54 -7.37 -2.11
C LEU A 484 8.31 -6.08 -1.32
N LEU A 485 7.08 -5.81 -0.88
CA LEU A 485 6.77 -4.67 0.00
C LEU A 485 7.35 -4.88 1.40
N ALA A 486 7.38 -6.11 1.91
CA ALA A 486 8.12 -6.42 3.12
C ALA A 486 9.63 -6.23 2.94
N ALA A 487 10.16 -6.51 1.75
CA ALA A 487 11.57 -6.31 1.44
C ALA A 487 11.98 -4.83 1.37
N THR A 488 11.18 -4.01 0.70
CA THR A 488 11.40 -2.56 0.59
C THR A 488 11.25 -1.84 1.93
N ASN A 489 10.36 -2.33 2.79
CA ASN A 489 10.14 -1.79 4.14
C ASN A 489 10.90 -2.57 5.22
N SER A 490 11.91 -3.34 4.82
CA SER A 490 12.72 -4.11 5.76
C SER A 490 13.47 -3.19 6.73
N LYS A 491 13.34 -3.42 8.04
CA LYS A 491 14.17 -2.68 9.00
C LYS A 491 15.65 -3.00 8.81
N SER A 492 16.00 -4.21 8.34
CA SER A 492 17.39 -4.56 8.02
C SER A 492 17.92 -3.81 6.79
N ALA A 493 17.07 -3.46 5.82
CA ALA A 493 17.43 -2.56 4.72
C ALA A 493 17.61 -1.11 5.21
N SER A 494 16.76 -0.66 6.15
CA SER A 494 16.92 0.64 6.82
C SER A 494 18.22 0.71 7.63
N TYR A 495 18.62 -0.38 8.30
CA TYR A 495 19.93 -0.48 8.97
C TYR A 495 21.10 -0.57 7.97
N ARG A 496 20.92 -1.14 6.77
CA ARG A 496 21.96 -1.13 5.72
C ARG A 496 22.11 0.23 5.06
N LEU A 497 21.03 0.97 4.85
CA LEU A 497 21.08 2.34 4.37
C LEU A 497 21.62 3.27 5.46
N ALA A 498 21.21 3.09 6.72
CA ALA A 498 21.85 3.74 7.85
C ALA A 498 23.33 3.33 7.98
N MET A 499 23.70 2.07 7.72
CA MET A 499 25.09 1.62 7.72
C MET A 499 25.90 2.14 6.52
N MET A 500 25.28 2.28 5.34
CA MET A 500 25.86 2.91 4.14
C MET A 500 25.97 4.42 4.29
N ILE A 501 25.06 5.05 5.05
CA ILE A 501 25.12 6.47 5.47
C ILE A 501 26.08 6.65 6.67
N THR A 502 26.37 5.60 7.45
CA THR A 502 27.46 5.61 8.45
C THR A 502 28.77 5.07 7.87
N TYR A 503 29.13 5.45 6.65
CA TYR A 503 30.54 5.67 6.38
C TYR A 503 30.89 7.02 7.00
N PHE A 504 31.16 7.04 8.31
CA PHE A 504 31.75 8.21 8.95
C PHE A 504 33.21 8.26 8.51
N SER A 505 33.53 9.15 7.56
CA SER A 505 34.90 9.35 7.09
C SER A 505 35.83 9.72 8.25
N ILE A 506 35.35 10.49 9.23
CA ILE A 506 36.07 10.83 10.47
C ILE A 506 35.39 10.17 11.67
N ARG A 507 36.12 9.30 12.39
CA ARG A 507 35.61 8.60 13.58
C ARG A 507 35.74 9.42 14.85
N PHE A 508 36.88 10.07 15.03
CA PHE A 508 37.13 10.94 16.18
C PHE A 508 38.23 11.97 15.89
N ILE A 509 38.23 13.03 16.70
CA ILE A 509 39.21 14.11 16.69
C ILE A 509 39.71 14.31 18.11
N LEU A 510 41.03 14.32 18.27
CA LEU A 510 41.72 14.53 19.54
C LEU A 510 42.74 15.66 19.42
N LEU A 511 42.72 16.57 20.40
CA LEU A 511 43.81 17.51 20.65
C LEU A 511 44.47 17.14 21.97
N GLN A 512 45.74 16.74 21.93
CA GLN A 512 46.47 16.31 23.12
C GLN A 512 47.77 17.08 23.27
N ASN A 513 48.13 17.43 24.50
CA ASN A 513 49.42 18.07 24.76
C ASN A 513 50.57 17.04 24.88
N ARG A 514 51.80 17.52 25.06
CA ARG A 514 52.99 16.65 25.21
C ARG A 514 52.94 15.68 26.39
N GLN A 515 52.08 15.93 27.38
CA GLN A 515 51.91 15.09 28.58
C GLN A 515 50.77 14.08 28.44
N GLY A 516 50.07 14.07 27.29
CA GLY A 516 48.92 13.19 27.06
C GLY A 516 47.62 13.70 27.65
N LYS A 517 47.57 14.97 28.10
CA LYS A 517 46.31 15.58 28.52
C LYS A 517 45.51 16.00 27.29
N THR A 518 44.30 15.48 27.19
CA THR A 518 43.33 15.83 26.15
C THR A 518 42.73 17.22 26.43
N ARG A 519 42.77 18.09 25.42
CA ARG A 519 42.23 19.46 25.44
C ARG A 519 40.90 19.57 24.70
N LEU A 520 40.73 18.74 23.68
CA LEU A 520 39.48 18.55 22.97
C LEU A 520 39.39 17.10 22.52
N ALA A 521 38.22 16.50 22.72
CA ALA A 521 37.88 15.19 22.19
C ALA A 521 36.45 15.22 21.64
N LYS A 522 36.29 14.82 20.38
CA LYS A 522 34.98 14.64 19.76
C LYS A 522 34.94 13.31 19.04
N TYR A 523 33.88 12.55 19.28
CA TYR A 523 33.68 11.22 18.73
C TYR A 523 32.42 11.24 17.88
N TYR A 524 32.53 10.79 16.63
CA TYR A 524 31.43 10.69 15.68
C TYR A 524 30.89 9.27 15.56
N VAL A 525 31.58 8.32 16.20
CA VAL A 525 31.15 6.93 16.36
C VAL A 525 30.81 6.67 17.82
N PRO A 526 29.77 5.85 18.10
CA PRO A 526 29.44 5.48 19.47
C PRO A 526 30.58 4.68 20.08
N LEU A 527 31.15 5.19 21.17
CA LEU A 527 32.19 4.53 21.98
C LEU A 527 31.77 4.60 23.44
N GLU A 528 32.03 3.53 24.18
CA GLU A 528 31.87 3.53 25.63
C GLU A 528 32.94 4.41 26.30
N ASP A 529 32.65 4.97 27.48
CA ASP A 529 33.61 5.85 28.16
C ASP A 529 34.92 5.14 28.51
N SER A 530 34.87 3.83 28.82
CA SER A 530 36.07 3.04 29.06
C SER A 530 36.96 2.91 27.80
N GLU A 531 36.34 2.90 26.61
CA GLU A 531 37.04 2.83 25.33
C GLU A 531 37.59 4.18 24.90
N LYS A 532 36.86 5.28 25.14
CA LYS A 532 37.34 6.64 24.88
C LYS A 532 38.67 6.90 25.55
N HIS A 533 38.79 6.58 26.85
CA HIS A 533 40.04 6.72 27.60
C HIS A 533 41.18 5.84 27.05
N LYS A 534 40.88 4.61 26.60
CA LYS A 534 41.87 3.73 25.96
C LYS A 534 42.36 4.30 24.64
N VAL A 535 41.44 4.78 23.80
CA VAL A 535 41.76 5.40 22.51
C VAL A 535 42.64 6.63 22.69
N GLU A 536 42.28 7.53 23.61
CA GLU A 536 43.10 8.71 23.91
C GLU A 536 44.52 8.34 24.33
N TYR A 537 44.67 7.34 25.19
CA TYR A 537 45.99 6.89 25.64
C TYR A 537 46.81 6.23 24.51
N GLU A 538 46.20 5.35 23.72
CA GLU A 538 46.86 4.67 22.60
C GLU A 538 47.31 5.67 21.52
N VAL A 539 46.42 6.57 21.11
CA VAL A 539 46.71 7.61 20.10
C VAL A 539 47.85 8.51 20.58
N HIS A 540 47.81 8.96 21.84
CA HIS A 540 48.88 9.78 22.40
C HIS A 540 50.24 9.09 22.31
N ARG A 541 50.32 7.81 22.74
CA ARG A 541 51.57 7.03 22.72
C ARG A 541 52.13 6.85 21.32
N LEU A 542 51.25 6.63 20.33
CA LEU A 542 51.61 6.47 18.92
C LEU A 542 52.18 7.75 18.32
N VAL A 543 51.60 8.89 18.69
CA VAL A 543 51.93 10.19 18.10
C VAL A 543 53.13 10.86 18.78
N VAL A 544 53.22 10.83 20.12
CA VAL A 544 54.22 11.60 20.89
C VAL A 544 55.66 11.10 20.72
N ASN A 545 55.83 9.78 20.55
CA ASN A 545 57.15 9.13 20.46
C ASN A 545 57.66 9.01 19.01
N ARG A 546 56.90 9.52 18.04
CA ARG A 546 57.20 9.34 16.62
C ARG A 546 58.29 10.31 16.17
N ASP A 547 59.31 9.78 15.50
CA ASP A 547 60.43 10.58 14.98
C ASP A 547 59.92 11.54 13.87
N PRO A 548 60.31 12.83 13.88
CA PRO A 548 59.88 13.83 12.88
C PRO A 548 60.18 13.48 11.41
N LYS A 549 61.05 12.51 11.14
CA LYS A 549 61.37 12.03 9.78
C LYS A 549 60.29 11.13 9.19
N PHE A 550 59.40 10.56 10.01
CA PHE A 550 58.29 9.73 9.53
C PHE A 550 57.10 10.59 9.10
N THR A 551 56.22 9.97 8.30
CA THR A 551 54.97 10.60 7.87
C THR A 551 54.04 10.90 9.04
N ASN A 552 53.17 11.88 8.82
CA ASN A 552 52.07 12.28 9.69
C ASN A 552 50.89 11.29 9.71
N PHE A 553 51.04 10.12 9.08
CA PHE A 553 50.00 9.10 8.93
C PHE A 553 50.44 7.85 9.68
N VAL A 554 49.57 7.35 10.55
CA VAL A 554 49.86 6.22 11.43
C VAL A 554 48.74 5.22 11.35
N GLU A 555 49.05 3.95 11.10
CA GLU A 555 48.06 2.88 11.21
C GLU A 555 47.62 2.73 12.66
N PHE A 556 46.31 2.67 12.87
CA PHE A 556 45.70 2.54 14.17
C PHE A 556 44.54 1.55 14.09
N ARG A 557 44.78 0.33 14.59
CA ARG A 557 43.81 -0.78 14.50
C ARG A 557 43.46 -1.03 13.03
N THR A 558 42.20 -0.93 12.64
CA THR A 558 41.71 -1.07 11.26
C THR A 558 41.52 0.28 10.56
N HIS A 559 42.12 1.34 11.08
CA HIS A 559 41.94 2.74 10.66
C HIS A 559 43.29 3.44 10.54
N LYS A 560 43.27 4.71 10.13
CA LYS A 560 44.46 5.57 10.08
C LYS A 560 44.28 6.78 10.97
N VAL A 561 45.30 7.12 11.73
CA VAL A 561 45.40 8.38 12.48
C VAL A 561 46.28 9.34 11.69
N ILE A 562 45.70 10.48 11.31
CA ILE A 562 46.35 11.60 10.65
C ILE A 562 46.60 12.66 11.71
N TYR A 563 47.85 13.08 11.90
CA TYR A 563 48.17 14.02 12.97
C TYR A 563 49.16 15.12 12.56
N ARG A 564 49.05 16.29 13.17
CA ARG A 564 50.03 17.39 13.03
C ARG A 564 50.26 18.09 14.35
N ARG A 565 51.48 18.61 14.53
CA ARG A 565 51.91 19.28 15.76
C ARG A 565 51.96 20.80 15.57
N TYR A 566 51.26 21.53 16.43
CA TYR A 566 51.27 23.00 16.48
C TYR A 566 51.50 23.47 17.92
N ALA A 567 52.49 24.35 18.13
CA ALA A 567 52.79 24.95 19.44
C ALA A 567 52.89 23.97 20.64
N GLY A 568 53.20 22.69 20.40
CA GLY A 568 53.28 21.66 21.45
C GLY A 568 52.01 20.82 21.67
N LEU A 569 50.92 21.12 20.96
CA LEU A 569 49.72 20.29 20.85
C LEU A 569 49.79 19.39 19.62
N PHE A 570 49.23 18.18 19.76
CA PHE A 570 49.04 17.22 18.69
C PHE A 570 47.56 17.19 18.32
N PHE A 571 47.26 17.57 17.08
CA PHE A 571 45.93 17.48 16.49
C PHE A 571 45.87 16.17 15.72
N ALA A 572 44.95 15.27 16.08
CA ALA A 572 44.83 13.95 15.49
C ALA A 572 43.39 13.66 15.06
N LEU A 573 43.21 13.21 13.82
CA LEU A 573 41.95 12.69 13.28
C LEU A 573 42.12 11.21 12.99
N CYS A 574 41.12 10.41 13.35
CA CYS A 574 41.05 9.00 12.96
C CYS A 574 40.05 8.82 11.83
N VAL A 575 40.51 8.27 10.72
CA VAL A 575 39.80 8.17 9.44
C VAL A 575 39.86 6.75 8.88
N ASP A 576 39.05 6.47 7.86
CA ASP A 576 39.08 5.18 7.19
C ASP A 576 40.43 4.88 6.52
N ILE A 577 40.75 3.60 6.33
CA ILE A 577 42.01 3.20 5.67
C ILE A 577 42.02 3.56 4.17
N THR A 578 40.85 3.70 3.55
CA THR A 578 40.66 4.01 2.13
C THR A 578 40.68 5.51 1.82
N ASP A 579 40.67 6.34 2.86
CA ASP A 579 40.47 7.78 2.80
C ASP A 579 41.77 8.55 2.48
N ASN A 580 41.65 9.69 1.78
CA ASN A 580 42.80 10.49 1.33
C ASN A 580 43.48 11.21 2.52
N GLU A 581 44.67 10.75 2.89
CA GLU A 581 45.38 11.23 4.08
C GLU A 581 45.81 12.69 3.99
N LEU A 582 46.14 13.17 2.78
CA LEU A 582 46.56 14.55 2.55
C LEU A 582 45.42 15.53 2.77
N ALA A 583 44.19 15.15 2.41
CA ALA A 583 43.01 15.97 2.62
C ALA A 583 42.79 16.26 4.12
N TYR A 584 42.90 15.24 4.97
CA TYR A 584 42.74 15.39 6.42
C TYR A 584 43.90 16.14 7.08
N LEU A 585 45.11 16.05 6.51
CA LEU A 585 46.25 16.84 6.98
C LEU A 585 46.05 18.35 6.72
N GLU A 586 45.48 18.70 5.56
CA GLU A 586 45.08 20.07 5.25
C GLU A 586 43.86 20.51 6.07
N CYS A 587 42.92 19.60 6.39
CA CYS A 587 41.81 19.89 7.30
C CYS A 587 42.30 20.29 8.70
N ILE A 588 43.32 19.59 9.23
CA ILE A 588 43.95 19.98 10.51
C ILE A 588 44.52 21.40 10.40
N HIS A 589 45.20 21.69 9.28
CA HIS A 589 45.82 22.99 9.09
C HIS A 589 44.77 24.12 9.04
N LEU A 590 43.70 23.93 8.28
CA LEU A 590 42.58 24.85 8.18
C LEU A 590 41.93 25.09 9.55
N PHE A 591 41.70 24.02 10.33
CA PHE A 591 41.12 24.16 11.67
C PHE A 591 42.00 25.02 12.58
N VAL A 592 43.33 24.82 12.55
CA VAL A 592 44.27 25.65 13.31
C VAL A 592 44.27 27.10 12.83
N GLU A 593 44.17 27.34 11.52
CA GLU A 593 44.09 28.69 10.98
C GLU A 593 42.79 29.43 11.35
N ILE A 594 41.68 28.70 11.47
CA ILE A 594 40.40 29.26 11.92
C ILE A 594 40.51 29.62 13.40
N LEU A 595 41.07 28.72 14.22
CA LEU A 595 41.30 28.99 15.64
C LEU A 595 42.21 30.19 15.85
N ASP A 596 43.32 30.27 15.10
CA ASP A 596 44.27 31.38 15.20
C ASP A 596 43.65 32.73 14.78
N HIS A 597 42.83 32.73 13.74
CA HIS A 597 42.08 33.91 13.33
C HIS A 597 41.03 34.32 14.37
N PHE A 598 40.28 33.36 14.91
CA PHE A 598 39.20 33.60 15.85
C PHE A 598 39.71 34.12 17.20
N PHE A 599 40.78 33.52 17.74
CA PHE A 599 41.36 33.95 19.03
C PHE A 599 42.42 35.04 18.89
N SER A 600 42.77 35.47 17.67
CA SER A 600 43.79 36.48 17.40
C SER A 600 45.15 36.13 18.04
N ASN A 601 45.78 35.05 17.54
CA ASN A 601 46.98 34.38 18.09
C ASN A 601 46.64 33.35 19.18
N VAL A 602 46.13 32.19 18.77
CA VAL A 602 45.59 31.16 19.67
C VAL A 602 46.68 30.47 20.50
N CYS A 603 46.45 30.33 21.81
CA CYS A 603 47.30 29.52 22.70
C CYS A 603 46.54 28.34 23.34
N GLU A 604 47.27 27.40 23.97
CA GLU A 604 46.66 26.22 24.63
C GLU A 604 45.63 26.63 25.70
N LEU A 605 45.87 27.73 26.43
CA LEU A 605 44.95 28.21 27.45
C LEU A 605 43.62 28.69 26.84
N ASP A 606 43.64 29.28 25.66
CA ASP A 606 42.41 29.72 24.98
C ASP A 606 41.52 28.54 24.65
N LEU A 607 42.11 27.43 24.19
CA LEU A 607 41.37 26.20 23.89
C LEU A 607 40.78 25.56 25.13
N VAL A 608 41.47 25.66 26.27
CA VAL A 608 41.02 25.10 27.56
C VAL A 608 39.91 25.95 28.17
N PHE A 609 40.10 27.28 28.24
CA PHE A 609 39.14 28.16 28.90
C PHE A 609 37.91 28.47 28.02
N ASN A 610 38.04 28.38 26.69
CA ASN A 610 36.97 28.62 25.74
C ASN A 610 36.55 27.35 24.98
N PHE A 611 36.64 26.18 25.60
CA PHE A 611 36.36 24.90 24.94
C PHE A 611 35.01 24.88 24.20
N HIS A 612 33.95 25.46 24.79
CA HIS A 612 32.64 25.58 24.17
C HIS A 612 32.67 26.29 22.81
N LYS A 613 33.43 27.39 22.68
CA LYS A 613 33.61 28.07 21.39
C LYS A 613 34.38 27.21 20.39
N VAL A 614 35.38 26.47 20.86
CA VAL A 614 36.14 25.53 20.02
C VAL A 614 35.23 24.42 19.47
N TYR A 615 34.30 23.90 20.27
CA TYR A 615 33.29 22.93 19.79
C TYR A 615 32.34 23.55 18.76
N LEU A 616 31.89 24.80 18.94
CA LEU A 616 31.05 25.49 17.96
C LEU A 616 31.77 25.68 16.62
N ILE A 617 33.03 26.10 16.65
CA ILE A 617 33.88 26.21 15.44
C ILE A 617 34.01 24.83 14.78
N LEU A 618 34.22 23.79 15.58
CA LEU A 618 34.36 22.42 15.08
C LEU A 618 33.05 21.89 14.47
N ASP A 619 31.88 22.29 15.01
CA ASP A 619 30.56 21.88 14.52
C ASP A 619 30.20 22.55 13.18
N GLU A 620 30.64 23.79 12.94
CA GLU A 620 30.51 24.44 11.62
C GLU A 620 31.44 23.83 10.57
N PHE A 621 32.56 23.27 11.03
CA PHE A 621 33.58 22.67 10.18
C PHE A 621 33.28 21.20 9.83
N ILE A 622 32.92 20.39 10.83
CA ILE A 622 32.70 18.94 10.72
C ILE A 622 31.38 18.56 11.40
N LEU A 623 30.46 18.05 10.59
CA LEU A 623 29.14 17.65 11.04
C LEU A 623 28.95 16.15 10.84
N ALA A 624 28.57 15.44 11.90
CA ALA A 624 28.32 14.00 11.88
C ALA A 624 29.46 13.19 11.22
N GLY A 625 30.72 13.50 11.53
CA GLY A 625 31.88 12.75 11.01
C GLY A 625 32.29 13.09 9.58
N GLU A 626 31.60 14.05 8.94
CA GLU A 626 31.87 14.49 7.57
C GLU A 626 32.32 15.95 7.53
N LEU A 627 33.15 16.29 6.53
CA LEU A 627 33.62 17.65 6.29
C LEU A 627 32.48 18.48 5.68
N GLN A 628 31.96 19.45 6.45
CA GLN A 628 30.77 20.22 6.07
C GLN A 628 31.13 21.47 5.26
N GLU A 629 32.18 22.18 5.69
CA GLU A 629 32.56 23.49 5.14
C GLU A 629 34.08 23.60 5.10
N THR A 630 34.64 24.07 3.99
CA THR A 630 36.10 24.23 3.82
C THR A 630 36.51 25.68 3.62
N SER A 631 35.55 26.59 3.44
CA SER A 631 35.81 28.02 3.33
C SER A 631 36.02 28.65 4.71
N LYS A 632 37.28 29.00 5.02
CA LYS A 632 37.64 29.78 6.22
C LYS A 632 36.74 31.01 6.39
N ARG A 633 36.49 31.74 5.30
CA ARG A 633 35.66 32.95 5.31
C ARG A 633 34.22 32.66 5.71
N ALA A 634 33.60 31.61 5.16
CA ALA A 634 32.23 31.25 5.47
C ALA A 634 32.06 30.84 6.93
N ILE A 635 33.02 30.07 7.47
CA ILE A 635 33.02 29.64 8.88
C ILE A 635 33.12 30.86 9.81
N ILE A 636 34.04 31.79 9.54
CA ILE A 636 34.21 33.01 10.35
C ILE A 636 32.96 33.91 10.27
N GLU A 637 32.37 34.08 9.08
CA GLU A 637 31.14 34.88 8.91
C GLU A 637 29.99 34.29 9.73
N ARG A 638 29.76 32.97 9.69
CA ARG A 638 28.73 32.29 10.49
C ARG A 638 28.99 32.38 11.99
N MET A 639 30.25 32.24 12.41
CA MET A 639 30.63 32.43 13.81
C MET A 639 30.32 33.86 14.29
N GLY A 640 30.58 34.87 13.45
CA GLY A 640 30.24 36.26 13.76
C GLY A 640 28.73 36.51 13.84
N GLU A 641 27.89 35.75 13.13
CA GLU A 641 26.44 35.78 13.28
C GLU A 641 25.98 35.09 14.56
N LEU A 642 26.58 33.96 14.91
CA LEU A 642 26.30 33.22 16.14
C LEU A 642 26.69 34.03 17.39
N GLU A 643 27.81 34.74 17.39
CA GLU A 643 28.17 35.64 18.51
C GLU A 643 27.21 36.84 18.65
N LYS A 644 26.62 37.31 17.56
CA LYS A 644 25.56 38.35 17.60
C LYS A 644 24.27 37.79 18.21
N LEU A 645 23.93 36.53 17.91
CA LEU A 645 22.78 35.84 18.50
C LEU A 645 22.99 35.53 19.99
N ASP A 646 24.20 35.13 20.39
CA ASP A 646 24.56 34.93 21.80
C ASP A 646 24.48 36.23 22.62
N CYS A 647 24.81 37.39 22.03
CA CYS A 647 24.57 38.69 22.67
C CYS A 647 23.09 39.01 22.90
N TYR A 648 22.18 38.49 22.05
CA TYR A 648 20.72 38.63 22.23
C TYR A 648 20.16 37.64 23.25
N LEU A 649 20.74 36.44 23.38
CA LEU A 649 20.30 35.45 24.37
C LEU A 649 20.76 35.78 25.80
N PHE A 650 21.90 36.47 25.98
CA PHE A 650 22.40 36.79 27.32
C PHE A 650 21.61 37.91 28.04
N THR A 651 20.89 38.76 27.30
CA THR A 651 20.05 39.83 27.90
C THR A 651 18.63 39.38 28.26
N HIS A 652 18.18 38.18 27.86
CA HIS A 652 16.80 37.74 28.10
C HIS A 652 16.57 36.32 28.64
N LEU A 653 17.60 35.53 28.98
CA LEU A 653 17.40 34.16 29.49
C LEU A 653 18.27 33.81 30.70
N ILE A 654 18.00 34.44 31.84
CA ILE A 654 18.05 33.75 33.14
C ILE A 654 16.61 33.61 33.64
N GLN A 655 15.79 32.76 32.99
CA GLN A 655 14.59 32.18 33.61
C GLN A 655 13.80 31.13 32.80
N ALA A 656 14.30 30.56 31.70
CA ALA A 656 13.57 29.48 31.02
C ALA A 656 14.48 28.47 30.30
N SER A 657 15.27 27.72 31.06
CA SER A 657 15.91 26.49 30.58
C SER A 657 14.93 25.32 30.73
N SER A 658 14.28 24.89 29.63
CA SER A 658 13.88 23.48 29.40
C SER A 658 13.26 23.20 28.02
N TYR A 659 12.80 24.18 27.23
CA TYR A 659 11.95 23.84 26.07
C TYR A 659 12.41 24.34 24.68
N PHE A 660 13.32 25.31 24.58
CA PHE A 660 13.60 25.93 23.28
C PHE A 660 14.79 25.34 22.51
N VAL A 661 15.74 24.70 23.21
CA VAL A 661 16.85 23.96 22.57
C VAL A 661 16.35 22.63 21.98
N ILE A 662 15.22 22.10 22.48
CA ILE A 662 14.64 20.85 21.99
C ILE A 662 14.02 21.02 20.60
N LEU A 663 13.42 22.17 20.24
CA LEU A 663 12.77 22.32 18.93
C LEU A 663 13.75 22.49 17.76
N GLN A 664 14.89 23.15 17.94
CA GLN A 664 15.89 23.25 16.86
C GLN A 664 16.73 21.97 16.71
N ILE A 665 16.91 21.19 17.77
CA ILE A 665 17.54 19.87 17.71
C ILE A 665 16.56 18.83 17.12
N LEU A 666 15.27 18.89 17.43
CA LEU A 666 14.24 18.02 16.83
C LEU A 666 14.04 18.26 15.33
N ALA A 667 14.23 19.49 14.84
CA ALA A 667 14.11 19.80 13.41
C ALA A 667 15.30 19.32 12.56
N ARG A 668 16.41 18.89 13.17
CA ARG A 668 17.62 18.42 12.45
C ARG A 668 18.11 17.01 12.83
N ASN A 669 17.54 16.35 13.83
CA ASN A 669 17.95 15.01 14.29
C ASN A 669 16.77 14.06 14.52
N CYS A 670 15.91 13.86 13.52
CA CYS A 670 14.99 12.72 13.51
C CYS A 670 15.73 11.42 13.15
N PHE A 671 16.53 10.85 14.06
CA PHE A 671 16.92 9.43 13.98
C PHE A 671 17.40 8.77 15.29
N PHE A 672 17.43 9.46 16.45
CA PHE A 672 18.09 8.90 17.66
C PHE A 672 17.23 8.75 18.92
N TYR A 673 15.93 9.06 18.89
CA TYR A 673 15.04 8.88 20.04
C TYR A 673 14.12 7.66 19.88
N LEU A 674 14.70 6.45 19.92
CA LEU A 674 13.93 5.25 20.28
C LEU A 674 14.71 4.23 21.14
N SER A 675 15.85 4.63 21.74
CA SER A 675 16.67 3.72 22.55
C SER A 675 16.87 4.16 24.01
N ILE A 676 16.30 5.30 24.43
CA ILE A 676 16.44 5.81 25.82
C ILE A 676 15.07 6.03 26.46
N SER A 677 14.12 5.11 26.27
CA SER A 677 12.85 5.13 27.01
C SER A 677 12.52 3.82 27.75
N ILE A 678 13.46 2.88 27.82
CA ILE A 678 13.31 1.63 28.59
C ILE A 678 14.30 1.55 29.78
N ALA A 679 15.31 2.42 29.86
CA ALA A 679 16.29 2.40 30.95
C ALA A 679 15.96 3.32 32.15
N SER A 680 14.95 4.19 32.05
CA SER A 680 14.70 5.24 33.08
C SER A 680 13.49 5.00 33.99
N VAL A 681 12.81 3.85 33.89
CA VAL A 681 11.67 3.51 34.78
C VAL A 681 12.07 2.55 35.92
N SER A 682 13.28 1.96 35.90
CA SER A 682 13.73 1.03 36.95
C SER A 682 14.62 1.64 38.05
N LEU A 683 14.87 2.97 38.05
CA LEU A 683 15.70 3.63 39.08
C LEU A 683 14.95 4.63 39.97
N CYS A 684 13.61 4.61 39.99
CA CYS A 684 12.79 5.48 40.85
C CYS A 684 11.80 4.71 41.75
N LEU A 685 12.19 3.52 42.22
CA LEU A 685 11.45 2.75 43.23
C LEU A 685 12.30 2.24 44.41
N TYR A 686 13.50 2.80 44.63
CA TYR A 686 14.18 2.72 45.91
C TYR A 686 14.85 4.07 46.21
N GLY A 687 14.13 4.87 46.98
CA GLY A 687 14.47 6.21 47.46
C GLY A 687 13.31 6.76 48.26
#